data_AF-A0A6P3XCW7-F1
#
_entry.id   AF-A0A6P3XCW7-F1
#
_cell.length_a   1.000
_cell.length_b   1.000
_cell.length_c   1.000
_cell.angle_alpha   90.00
_cell.angle_beta   90.00
_cell.angle_gamma   90.00
#
_symmetry.space_group_name_H-M   'P 1'
#
loop_
_entity.id
_entity.type
_entity.pdbx_description
1 polymer ?
#
loop_
_entity_poly.entity_id
_entity_poly.type
_entity_poly.pdbx_seq_one_letter_code
_entity_poly.pdbx_strand_id
1 'polypeptide(L)'
;MFLVAPVDNNRWVYAMHGLEKPMDHVSAGGVMAGSIATLAILWVSLQTMGLLGHSIGTSKLPASLQNYLASYNGFPVSNYGHKAVVGRFENRRFPRIDEATLNNSIAFAQTLIGRMSTLEKNIANAGVELQAQSPAEKQYWNSYPSADAFERSIDAIIATKASSYLMHQNCRRFGLDKNDCARYISTLRLRGTQLGATCVAMHSASCDEGSRYRSIDGSCNNIENPSWGSAMTAYTRVLFSQYFDGIQEPRRVGQTKKPLPSPRLVSAALTTANDQSDASRTLAVMEWSQFIAHDMAHTPVRKMVSTGKPISCCQPDGDTLSPRHVHPDCSPISVPDRDPVYGEHYVRCMNYVRSLPVLRSECTFGPVEQMNQASHFLDGSTIYGSTLKKSRDLRTFESGRLRVQVRNNHTYLPQGDAELASQCGENCYNSGDDRVNIEPQLAAIHTVWHREHNRVADELARLNPDWPDEVLYQEARRIVIAEIQHITYKEWLPILLGRRYTRAIGLVGNGYSRSYSSDDEPAVSNEVATAALRFLNSLMQGELSLPDNLREQNKTLQLADHFFNPRVIESEQVLDGLLRGLATQTSQKMDISLIPDMTSKLYTSNGNDLGLDAISLDIERSRDHGLPGYNYYRRYCGLPAARTFDDFLDYIPAEMVMKLRTTYSHPNDVDLIVGGMAERPADDGMVGPTFRCLIYEQFSRSRRTDRFFYDSALQPHPFTPEQLTQLHNVTLARIFCDNGNSITHMQRNVFLKPQAGNELRHCTDFEAIPSVDLFAWAERAKAYR
;
A
#
# COMPACT_ATOMS: atom_id res chain seq x y z
N MET A 1 14.76 -68.35 -1.08
CA MET A 1 15.60 -68.96 -2.11
C MET A 1 16.49 -67.85 -2.66
N PHE A 2 17.75 -67.87 -2.22
CA PHE A 2 18.95 -67.09 -2.63
C PHE A 2 18.91 -65.55 -2.66
N LEU A 3 19.73 -64.78 -1.94
CA LEU A 3 20.45 -64.78 -0.62
C LEU A 3 21.25 -63.43 -0.66
N VAL A 4 21.04 -62.49 0.29
CA VAL A 4 21.97 -62.09 1.39
C VAL A 4 22.76 -60.78 1.18
N ALA A 5 22.27 -59.75 1.89
CA ALA A 5 22.88 -58.90 2.94
C ALA A 5 24.12 -57.98 2.72
N PRO A 6 24.15 -56.80 3.41
CA PRO A 6 25.18 -55.77 3.38
C PRO A 6 26.16 -55.83 4.58
N VAL A 7 27.22 -55.01 4.61
CA VAL A 7 27.99 -54.69 5.83
C VAL A 7 28.49 -53.23 5.85
N ASP A 8 28.56 -52.71 7.07
CA ASP A 8 28.61 -51.34 7.57
C ASP A 8 29.99 -50.98 8.18
N ASN A 9 30.15 -49.71 8.59
CA ASN A 9 31.07 -49.14 9.63
C ASN A 9 32.59 -48.98 9.41
N ASN A 10 33.11 -47.74 9.55
CA ASN A 10 33.71 -47.25 10.82
C ASN A 10 34.29 -45.81 10.78
N ARG A 11 34.05 -45.07 11.88
CA ARG A 11 34.70 -43.82 12.34
C ARG A 11 36.20 -44.01 12.64
N TRP A 12 36.99 -42.93 12.71
CA TRP A 12 37.58 -42.35 13.94
C TRP A 12 38.50 -41.12 13.65
N VAL A 13 38.50 -40.24 14.65
CA VAL A 13 39.17 -38.93 14.82
C VAL A 13 40.61 -39.12 15.36
N TYR A 14 41.56 -38.18 15.15
CA TYR A 14 42.32 -37.48 16.22
C TYR A 14 43.57 -36.67 15.75
N ALA A 15 43.59 -35.42 16.25
CA ALA A 15 44.65 -34.63 16.90
C ALA A 15 45.91 -34.10 16.19
N MET A 16 46.14 -32.82 16.50
CA MET A 16 47.32 -31.97 16.28
C MET A 16 48.57 -32.40 17.07
N HIS A 17 49.75 -32.00 16.60
CA HIS A 17 50.79 -31.40 17.44
C HIS A 17 51.72 -30.50 16.61
N GLY A 18 52.04 -29.31 17.14
CA GLY A 18 53.00 -28.37 16.57
C GLY A 18 54.38 -28.46 17.26
N LEU A 19 55.33 -27.67 16.75
CA LEU A 19 56.25 -26.76 17.50
C LEU A 19 57.46 -26.34 16.63
N GLU A 20 57.57 -25.02 16.45
CA GLU A 20 58.74 -24.12 16.60
C GLU A 20 60.14 -24.43 16.03
N LYS A 21 60.59 -23.55 15.10
CA LYS A 21 61.84 -22.69 15.01
C LYS A 21 63.25 -23.34 15.26
N PRO A 22 64.43 -22.72 14.94
CA PRO A 22 64.75 -21.28 14.71
C PRO A 22 65.82 -20.90 13.61
N MET A 23 65.92 -19.57 13.32
CA MET A 23 67.09 -18.64 13.09
C MET A 23 68.38 -19.12 12.33
N ASP A 24 69.17 -18.36 11.54
CA ASP A 24 69.50 -16.91 11.50
C ASP A 24 70.42 -16.50 10.29
N HIS A 25 70.52 -15.17 10.02
CA HIS A 25 71.64 -14.35 9.46
C HIS A 25 72.10 -14.42 7.95
N VAL A 26 72.64 -13.40 7.23
CA VAL A 26 72.63 -11.90 7.15
C VAL A 26 73.60 -11.43 6.01
N SER A 27 73.25 -10.35 5.27
CA SER A 27 74.06 -9.36 4.47
C SER A 27 74.78 -9.77 3.15
N ALA A 28 75.09 -8.94 2.14
CA ALA A 28 75.08 -7.48 1.93
C ALA A 28 75.24 -7.08 0.42
N GLY A 29 74.70 -5.90 0.03
CA GLY A 29 75.26 -4.94 -0.95
C GLY A 29 75.07 -5.19 -2.47
N GLY A 30 74.65 -4.26 -3.34
CA GLY A 30 74.32 -2.83 -3.25
C GLY A 30 74.89 -2.03 -4.43
N VAL A 31 74.05 -1.52 -5.35
CA VAL A 31 74.29 -0.37 -6.28
C VAL A 31 72.90 0.23 -6.62
N MET A 32 72.46 1.31 -5.95
CA MET A 32 72.38 2.73 -6.41
C MET A 32 71.53 2.98 -7.67
N ALA A 33 70.68 4.01 -7.79
CA ALA A 33 70.17 5.06 -6.90
C ALA A 33 69.15 5.91 -7.71
N GLY A 34 68.12 6.45 -7.04
CA GLY A 34 67.20 7.50 -7.55
C GLY A 34 66.13 6.97 -8.52
N SER A 35 64.83 7.14 -8.34
CA SER A 35 64.12 8.28 -7.76
C SER A 35 62.64 7.90 -7.54
N ILE A 36 62.34 7.25 -6.41
CA ILE A 36 60.95 7.05 -5.94
C ILE A 36 60.67 7.92 -4.69
N ALA A 37 61.70 8.22 -3.89
CA ALA A 37 61.55 9.05 -2.69
C ALA A 37 61.39 10.55 -2.98
N THR A 38 61.93 11.08 -4.08
CA THR A 38 61.75 12.49 -4.46
C THR A 38 60.39 12.77 -5.10
N LEU A 39 59.78 11.80 -5.77
CA LEU A 39 58.43 11.93 -6.35
C LEU A 39 57.33 11.73 -5.31
N ALA A 40 57.53 10.85 -4.32
CA ALA A 40 56.56 10.64 -3.25
C ALA A 40 56.48 11.84 -2.29
N ILE A 41 57.62 12.49 -2.00
CA ILE A 41 57.63 13.68 -1.12
C ILE A 41 57.07 14.91 -1.85
N LEU A 42 57.32 15.08 -3.16
CA LEU A 42 56.69 16.17 -3.93
C LEU A 42 55.17 15.98 -4.09
N TRP A 43 54.69 14.73 -4.21
CA TRP A 43 53.26 14.40 -4.30
C TRP A 43 52.54 14.62 -2.97
N VAL A 44 53.16 14.23 -1.86
CA VAL A 44 52.58 14.41 -0.52
C VAL A 44 52.61 15.89 -0.10
N SER A 45 53.65 16.65 -0.46
CA SER A 45 53.73 18.08 -0.11
C SER A 45 52.85 18.98 -1.00
N LEU A 46 52.60 18.63 -2.27
CA LEU A 46 51.65 19.35 -3.13
C LEU A 46 50.18 19.04 -2.82
N GLN A 47 49.88 17.91 -2.16
CA GLN A 47 48.53 17.61 -1.67
C GLN A 47 48.20 18.28 -0.34
N THR A 48 49.20 18.73 0.44
CA THR A 48 48.98 19.34 1.76
C THR A 48 48.78 20.86 1.76
N MET A 49 48.93 21.56 0.63
CA MET A 49 48.80 23.04 0.56
C MET A 49 47.78 23.48 -0.50
N GLY A 50 46.50 23.17 -0.29
CA GLY A 50 45.38 23.50 -1.17
C GLY A 50 45.34 24.94 -1.71
N LEU A 51 45.99 25.18 -2.84
CA LEU A 51 45.94 26.40 -3.63
C LEU A 51 45.99 26.01 -5.11
N LEU A 52 44.86 25.48 -5.59
CA LEU A 52 44.25 25.70 -6.91
C LEU A 52 43.01 24.79 -6.95
N GLY A 53 41.89 25.32 -6.44
CA GLY A 53 40.64 24.60 -6.33
C GLY A 53 40.00 24.31 -7.69
N HIS A 54 39.41 23.12 -7.82
CA HIS A 54 38.10 22.81 -8.40
C HIS A 54 37.59 21.51 -7.75
N SER A 55 36.27 21.38 -7.61
CA SER A 55 35.55 20.67 -6.55
C SER A 55 35.69 19.15 -6.47
N ILE A 56 35.43 18.65 -5.25
CA ILE A 56 35.41 17.24 -4.81
C ILE A 56 34.48 16.41 -5.71
N GLY A 57 35.07 15.45 -6.44
CA GLY A 57 34.42 14.55 -7.36
C GLY A 57 33.91 13.27 -6.70
N THR A 58 32.64 13.00 -6.97
CA THR A 58 31.76 11.93 -6.51
C THR A 58 32.23 10.51 -6.85
N SER A 59 31.92 9.56 -5.95
CA SER A 59 31.88 8.13 -6.24
C SER A 59 30.96 7.88 -7.45
N LYS A 60 31.53 7.41 -8.57
CA LYS A 60 30.74 7.09 -9.78
C LYS A 60 29.79 5.94 -9.49
N LEU A 61 28.49 6.24 -9.61
CA LEU A 61 27.39 5.28 -9.53
C LEU A 61 27.44 4.26 -10.70
N PRO A 62 26.87 3.05 -10.53
CA PRO A 62 26.74 2.07 -11.60
C PRO A 62 26.10 2.68 -12.86
N ALA A 63 26.48 2.25 -14.06
CA ALA A 63 25.94 2.80 -15.32
C ALA A 63 24.40 2.71 -15.42
N SER A 64 23.78 1.71 -14.79
CA SER A 64 22.32 1.61 -14.65
C SER A 64 21.72 2.75 -13.81
N LEU A 65 22.40 3.14 -12.73
CA LEU A 65 22.01 4.23 -11.84
C LEU A 65 22.40 5.60 -12.41
N GLN A 66 23.46 5.70 -13.21
CA GLN A 66 23.78 6.90 -13.98
C GLN A 66 22.76 7.14 -15.09
N ASN A 67 22.27 6.11 -15.78
CA ASN A 67 21.20 6.26 -16.76
C ASN A 67 19.85 6.61 -16.09
N TYR A 68 19.59 6.05 -14.91
CA TYR A 68 18.44 6.39 -14.07
C TYR A 68 18.47 7.85 -13.56
N LEU A 69 19.65 8.35 -13.18
CA LEU A 69 19.82 9.73 -12.70
C LEU A 69 20.01 10.74 -13.84
N ALA A 70 20.57 10.33 -14.99
CA ALA A 70 20.68 11.17 -16.18
C ALA A 70 19.33 11.40 -16.85
N SER A 71 18.34 10.52 -16.64
CA SER A 71 16.94 10.81 -16.97
C SER A 71 16.23 11.69 -15.93
N TYR A 72 16.92 12.10 -14.85
CA TYR A 72 16.34 12.70 -13.64
C TYR A 72 16.68 14.19 -13.43
N ASN A 73 17.00 14.91 -14.52
CA ASN A 73 16.94 16.38 -14.55
C ASN A 73 15.64 16.91 -15.17
N GLY A 74 14.65 16.05 -15.33
CA GLY A 74 13.26 16.43 -15.50
C GLY A 74 12.45 15.54 -14.58
N PHE A 75 11.58 16.15 -13.78
CA PHE A 75 10.36 15.49 -13.34
C PHE A 75 9.80 14.62 -14.50
N PRO A 76 9.13 13.49 -14.25
CA PRO A 76 8.03 13.15 -15.13
C PRO A 76 7.06 14.32 -14.96
N VAL A 77 7.25 15.37 -15.77
CA VAL A 77 6.32 16.48 -15.80
C VAL A 77 4.98 15.80 -16.03
N SER A 78 4.00 16.01 -15.15
CA SER A 78 2.62 15.65 -15.47
C SER A 78 2.14 16.36 -16.75
N ASN A 79 2.93 17.31 -17.27
CA ASN A 79 3.09 17.49 -18.70
C ASN A 79 3.77 16.28 -19.36
N TYR A 80 2.99 15.22 -19.57
CA TYR A 80 2.73 14.94 -20.98
C TYR A 80 2.23 16.26 -21.55
N GLY A 81 3.17 17.10 -22.01
CA GLY A 81 2.80 18.23 -22.83
C GLY A 81 1.88 17.62 -23.87
N HIS A 82 0.82 18.33 -24.22
CA HIS A 82 -0.05 17.96 -25.33
C HIS A 82 0.73 17.59 -26.62
N LYS A 83 2.08 17.66 -26.66
CA LYS A 83 2.96 17.19 -27.71
C LYS A 83 3.52 15.76 -27.55
N ALA A 84 3.65 15.17 -26.36
CA ALA A 84 4.14 13.78 -26.21
C ALA A 84 3.02 12.73 -26.34
N VAL A 85 1.76 13.12 -26.12
CA VAL A 85 0.59 12.31 -26.51
C VAL A 85 0.20 12.55 -27.97
N VAL A 86 0.63 13.65 -28.61
CA VAL A 86 0.26 13.97 -30.01
C VAL A 86 1.31 13.57 -31.05
N GLY A 87 2.54 13.23 -30.65
CA GLY A 87 3.67 12.92 -31.54
C GLY A 87 3.57 11.64 -32.41
N ARG A 88 2.44 10.93 -32.42
CA ARG A 88 2.13 9.85 -33.39
C ARG A 88 0.69 9.86 -33.91
N PHE A 89 -0.06 10.94 -33.70
CA PHE A 89 -1.44 11.05 -34.23
C PHE A 89 -1.53 11.79 -35.57
N GLU A 90 -0.42 12.33 -36.10
CA GLU A 90 -0.42 13.21 -37.28
C GLU A 90 -0.94 12.58 -38.59
N ASN A 91 -1.13 11.25 -38.65
CA ASN A 91 -1.65 10.57 -39.85
C ASN A 91 -2.93 9.74 -39.65
N ARG A 92 -3.62 9.81 -38.49
CA ARG A 92 -4.89 9.08 -38.28
C ARG A 92 -6.08 10.03 -38.13
N ARG A 93 -7.06 9.93 -39.03
CA ARG A 93 -8.32 10.70 -38.96
C ARG A 93 -9.22 10.11 -37.87
N PHE A 94 -9.37 10.84 -36.76
CA PHE A 94 -10.36 10.54 -35.73
C PHE A 94 -11.75 11.07 -36.13
N PRO A 95 -12.83 10.39 -35.73
CA PRO A 95 -14.19 10.87 -35.95
C PRO A 95 -14.42 12.17 -35.16
N ARG A 96 -14.95 13.22 -35.80
CA ARG A 96 -15.36 14.43 -35.06
C ARG A 96 -16.57 14.08 -34.17
N ILE A 97 -16.45 14.35 -32.88
CA ILE A 97 -17.54 14.18 -31.90
C ILE A 97 -17.95 15.57 -31.45
N ASP A 98 -19.20 15.95 -31.69
CA ASP A 98 -19.76 17.23 -31.28
C ASP A 98 -20.49 17.15 -29.94
N GLU A 99 -20.83 18.30 -29.39
CA GLU A 99 -21.51 18.43 -28.09
C GLU A 99 -22.87 17.73 -28.05
N ALA A 100 -23.59 17.71 -29.18
CA ALA A 100 -24.85 16.96 -29.30
C ALA A 100 -24.62 15.45 -29.13
N THR A 101 -23.58 14.90 -29.75
CA THR A 101 -23.20 13.49 -29.58
C THR A 101 -22.81 13.17 -28.14
N LEU A 102 -22.06 14.07 -27.48
CA LEU A 102 -21.68 13.90 -26.08
C LEU A 102 -22.92 13.86 -25.16
N ASN A 103 -23.83 14.83 -25.31
CA ASN A 103 -25.06 14.87 -24.51
C ASN A 103 -25.98 13.66 -24.79
N ASN A 104 -26.08 13.22 -26.04
CA ASN A 104 -26.83 12.01 -26.41
C ASN A 104 -26.24 10.75 -25.74
N SER A 105 -24.91 10.66 -25.64
CA SER A 105 -24.25 9.53 -24.97
C SER A 105 -24.56 9.47 -23.47
N ILE A 106 -24.68 10.63 -22.80
CA ILE A 106 -25.07 10.74 -21.39
C ILE A 106 -26.54 10.36 -21.20
N ALA A 107 -27.44 10.88 -22.03
CA ALA A 107 -28.87 10.54 -21.97
C ALA A 107 -29.11 9.03 -22.17
N PHE A 108 -28.35 8.41 -23.09
CA PHE A 108 -28.35 6.96 -23.28
C PHE A 108 -27.87 6.23 -22.02
N ALA A 109 -26.76 6.67 -21.42
CA ALA A 109 -26.22 6.08 -20.20
C ALA A 109 -27.19 6.17 -19.01
N GLN A 110 -27.86 7.32 -18.82
CA GLN A 110 -28.89 7.50 -17.80
C GLN A 110 -30.07 6.53 -18.01
N THR A 111 -30.49 6.35 -19.26
CA THR A 111 -31.56 5.39 -19.61
C THR A 111 -31.16 3.95 -19.25
N LEU A 112 -29.88 3.58 -19.46
CA LEU A 112 -29.39 2.25 -19.06
C LEU A 112 -29.43 2.05 -17.55
N ILE A 113 -29.03 3.06 -16.76
CA ILE A 113 -29.08 2.98 -15.29
C ILE A 113 -30.53 2.92 -14.81
N GLY A 114 -31.44 3.72 -15.37
CA GLY A 114 -32.86 3.66 -15.03
C GLY A 114 -33.47 2.27 -15.28
N ARG A 115 -33.04 1.58 -16.34
CA ARG A 115 -33.46 0.20 -16.63
C ARG A 115 -32.86 -0.84 -15.69
N MET A 116 -31.75 -0.56 -15.00
CA MET A 116 -31.17 -1.48 -14.02
C MET A 116 -32.08 -1.71 -12.81
N SER A 117 -32.97 -0.77 -12.47
CA SER A 117 -33.84 -0.92 -11.30
C SER A 117 -34.73 -2.16 -11.36
N THR A 118 -35.26 -2.51 -12.53
CA THR A 118 -36.06 -3.73 -12.70
C THR A 118 -35.23 -4.98 -12.45
N LEU A 119 -33.98 -5.01 -12.95
CA LEU A 119 -33.07 -6.13 -12.73
C LEU A 119 -32.71 -6.27 -11.25
N GLU A 120 -32.31 -5.19 -10.60
CA GLU A 120 -31.92 -5.20 -9.18
C GLU A 120 -33.08 -5.62 -8.27
N LYS A 121 -34.31 -5.16 -8.55
CA LYS A 121 -35.51 -5.63 -7.85
C LYS A 121 -35.74 -7.13 -8.07
N ASN A 122 -35.54 -7.64 -9.28
CA ASN A 122 -35.67 -9.07 -9.56
C ASN A 122 -34.62 -9.90 -8.82
N ILE A 123 -33.36 -9.44 -8.78
CA ILE A 123 -32.28 -10.09 -8.03
C ILE A 123 -32.62 -10.12 -6.53
N ALA A 124 -33.02 -8.96 -5.98
CA ALA A 124 -33.40 -8.86 -4.58
C ALA A 124 -34.61 -9.74 -4.22
N ASN A 125 -35.64 -9.79 -5.08
CA ASN A 125 -36.83 -10.63 -4.88
C ASN A 125 -36.51 -12.13 -5.02
N ALA A 126 -35.46 -12.49 -5.76
CA ALA A 126 -35.00 -13.86 -5.89
C ALA A 126 -34.16 -14.33 -4.68
N GLY A 127 -33.92 -13.47 -3.68
CA GLY A 127 -33.10 -13.80 -2.51
C GLY A 127 -31.61 -13.98 -2.84
N VAL A 128 -31.15 -13.40 -3.95
CA VAL A 128 -29.73 -13.44 -4.34
C VAL A 128 -28.99 -12.36 -3.57
N GLU A 129 -28.50 -12.73 -2.39
CA GLU A 129 -27.81 -11.85 -1.45
C GLU A 129 -26.58 -12.53 -0.83
N LEU A 130 -25.68 -11.72 -0.28
CA LEU A 130 -24.54 -12.24 0.47
C LEU A 130 -25.04 -12.89 1.75
N GLN A 131 -24.53 -14.09 2.06
CA GLN A 131 -24.89 -14.78 3.29
C GLN A 131 -24.19 -14.12 4.48
N ALA A 132 -24.93 -13.93 5.58
CA ALA A 132 -24.40 -13.35 6.80
C ALA A 132 -23.19 -14.14 7.32
N GLN A 133 -22.14 -13.41 7.74
CA GLN A 133 -20.87 -13.92 8.22
C GLN A 133 -20.10 -14.80 7.23
N SER A 134 -20.50 -14.85 5.96
CA SER A 134 -19.77 -15.58 4.92
C SER A 134 -18.47 -14.85 4.55
N PRO A 135 -17.46 -15.57 4.03
CA PRO A 135 -16.24 -14.93 3.52
C PRO A 135 -16.50 -13.84 2.47
N ALA A 136 -17.53 -14.02 1.63
CA ALA A 136 -17.93 -13.04 0.62
C ALA A 136 -18.56 -11.76 1.23
N GLU A 137 -19.30 -11.89 2.33
CA GLU A 137 -19.82 -10.72 3.06
C GLU A 137 -18.71 -9.96 3.78
N LYS A 138 -17.79 -10.68 4.45
CA LYS A 138 -16.60 -10.09 5.07
C LYS A 138 -15.71 -9.37 4.03
N GLN A 139 -15.57 -9.92 2.83
CA GLN A 139 -14.92 -9.24 1.71
C GLN A 139 -15.64 -7.94 1.33
N TYR A 140 -16.97 -7.93 1.28
CA TYR A 140 -17.75 -6.72 1.03
C TYR A 140 -17.48 -5.66 2.11
N TRP A 141 -17.44 -6.04 3.39
CA TRP A 141 -17.16 -5.12 4.49
C TRP A 141 -15.73 -4.56 4.45
N ASN A 142 -14.73 -5.37 4.11
CA ASN A 142 -13.36 -4.89 3.87
C ASN A 142 -13.29 -3.80 2.77
N SER A 143 -14.21 -3.80 1.81
CA SER A 143 -14.27 -2.82 0.73
C SER A 143 -15.54 -1.97 0.78
N TYR A 144 -16.09 -1.73 1.97
CA TYR A 144 -17.40 -1.11 2.13
C TYR A 144 -17.45 0.31 1.55
N PRO A 145 -18.40 0.61 0.63
CA PRO A 145 -18.62 1.95 0.11
C PRO A 145 -19.41 2.80 1.11
N SER A 146 -18.78 3.85 1.64
CA SER A 146 -19.47 4.87 2.42
C SER A 146 -20.59 5.54 1.60
N ALA A 147 -21.58 6.13 2.28
CA ALA A 147 -22.67 6.83 1.61
C ALA A 147 -22.16 7.92 0.66
N ASP A 148 -21.22 8.75 1.12
CA ASP A 148 -20.62 9.83 0.35
C ASP A 148 -19.84 9.31 -0.88
N ALA A 149 -19.07 8.24 -0.72
CA ALA A 149 -18.36 7.58 -1.82
C ALA A 149 -19.33 7.03 -2.87
N PHE A 150 -20.39 6.36 -2.41
CA PHE A 150 -21.41 5.80 -3.28
C PHE A 150 -22.15 6.87 -4.07
N GLU A 151 -22.57 7.97 -3.42
CA GLU A 151 -23.24 9.08 -4.08
C GLU A 151 -22.36 9.70 -5.18
N ARG A 152 -21.09 9.96 -4.88
CA ARG A 152 -20.11 10.50 -5.84
C ARG A 152 -19.86 9.57 -7.04
N SER A 153 -20.10 8.27 -6.88
CA SER A 153 -19.85 7.29 -7.95
C SER A 153 -20.89 7.29 -9.06
N ILE A 154 -22.11 7.76 -8.80
CA ILE A 154 -23.24 7.62 -9.73
C ILE A 154 -22.95 8.33 -11.06
N ASP A 155 -22.44 9.58 -10.99
CA ASP A 155 -22.06 10.35 -12.18
C ASP A 155 -20.89 9.68 -12.93
N ALA A 156 -19.99 9.03 -12.23
CA ALA A 156 -18.90 8.27 -12.83
C ALA A 156 -19.39 7.01 -13.57
N ILE A 157 -20.41 6.33 -13.04
CA ILE A 157 -21.08 5.21 -13.72
C ILE A 157 -21.72 5.71 -15.03
N ILE A 158 -22.39 6.86 -14.99
CA ILE A 158 -22.98 7.49 -16.19
C ILE A 158 -21.89 7.82 -17.21
N ALA A 159 -20.83 8.53 -16.79
CA ALA A 159 -19.71 8.92 -17.66
C ALA A 159 -19.02 7.72 -18.29
N THR A 160 -18.86 6.62 -17.54
CA THR A 160 -18.24 5.38 -18.03
C THR A 160 -19.11 4.68 -19.08
N LYS A 161 -20.43 4.58 -18.83
CA LYS A 161 -21.37 4.01 -19.81
C LYS A 161 -21.47 4.87 -21.07
N ALA A 162 -21.45 6.20 -20.92
CA ALA A 162 -21.41 7.15 -22.03
C ALA A 162 -20.11 7.01 -22.85
N SER A 163 -18.96 6.84 -22.18
CA SER A 163 -17.67 6.59 -22.83
C SER A 163 -17.66 5.28 -23.61
N SER A 164 -18.31 4.23 -23.07
CA SER A 164 -18.52 2.96 -23.77
C SER A 164 -19.37 3.15 -25.03
N TYR A 165 -20.44 3.96 -24.96
CA TYR A 165 -21.25 4.29 -26.12
C TYR A 165 -20.43 4.98 -27.22
N LEU A 166 -19.61 5.99 -26.86
CA LEU A 166 -18.74 6.70 -27.80
C LEU A 166 -17.70 5.76 -28.43
N MET A 167 -17.12 4.86 -27.64
CA MET A 167 -16.19 3.81 -28.13
C MET A 167 -16.84 2.95 -29.22
N HIS A 168 -18.07 2.49 -29.00
CA HIS A 168 -18.77 1.63 -29.95
C HIS A 168 -19.27 2.38 -31.20
N GLN A 169 -19.89 3.55 -31.03
CA GLN A 169 -20.52 4.29 -32.12
C GLN A 169 -19.52 5.06 -32.98
N ASN A 170 -18.49 5.63 -32.36
CA ASN A 170 -17.60 6.57 -33.04
C ASN A 170 -16.26 5.95 -33.37
N CYS A 171 -15.71 5.02 -32.58
CA CYS A 171 -14.37 4.49 -32.86
C CYS A 171 -14.35 3.15 -33.57
N ARG A 172 -15.02 2.13 -33.02
CA ARG A 172 -14.96 0.77 -33.57
C ARG A 172 -15.46 0.72 -35.02
N ARG A 173 -16.47 1.52 -35.35
CA ARG A 173 -16.98 1.67 -36.72
C ARG A 173 -15.95 2.20 -37.72
N PHE A 174 -14.93 2.91 -37.24
CA PHE A 174 -13.86 3.50 -38.05
C PHE A 174 -12.54 2.69 -38.00
N GLY A 175 -12.56 1.48 -37.43
CA GLY A 175 -11.41 0.57 -37.40
C GLY A 175 -10.27 1.02 -36.47
N LEU A 176 -10.53 1.93 -35.53
CA LEU A 176 -9.54 2.35 -34.54
C LEU A 176 -9.29 1.23 -33.50
N ASP A 177 -8.02 1.02 -33.14
CA ASP A 177 -7.67 0.16 -32.02
C ASP A 177 -8.31 0.70 -30.72
N LYS A 178 -8.71 -0.22 -29.85
CA LYS A 178 -9.41 0.12 -28.61
C LYS A 178 -8.60 1.04 -27.69
N ASN A 179 -7.28 0.87 -27.60
CA ASN A 179 -6.44 1.69 -26.72
C ASN A 179 -6.24 3.08 -27.32
N ASP A 180 -6.08 3.17 -28.64
CA ASP A 180 -5.97 4.45 -29.33
C ASP A 180 -7.28 5.24 -29.25
N CYS A 181 -8.43 4.56 -29.38
CA CYS A 181 -9.72 5.20 -29.16
C CYS A 181 -9.92 5.62 -27.70
N ALA A 182 -9.56 4.77 -26.73
CA ALA A 182 -9.67 5.10 -25.32
C ALA A 182 -8.91 6.40 -24.98
N ARG A 183 -7.70 6.55 -25.54
CA ARG A 183 -6.92 7.79 -25.44
C ARG A 183 -7.61 8.96 -26.12
N TYR A 184 -8.19 8.77 -27.30
CA TYR A 184 -8.95 9.82 -27.99
C TYR A 184 -10.16 10.28 -27.18
N ILE A 185 -10.98 9.36 -26.67
CA ILE A 185 -12.15 9.68 -25.82
C ILE A 185 -11.71 10.41 -24.56
N SER A 186 -10.54 10.09 -24.00
CA SER A 186 -9.94 10.78 -22.85
C SER A 186 -9.64 12.27 -23.10
N THR A 187 -9.65 12.72 -24.36
CA THR A 187 -9.49 14.15 -24.70
C THR A 187 -10.82 14.91 -24.72
N LEU A 188 -11.96 14.20 -24.73
CA LEU A 188 -13.29 14.80 -24.79
C LEU A 188 -13.69 15.28 -23.39
N ARG A 189 -13.95 16.58 -23.25
CA ARG A 189 -14.32 17.21 -21.99
C ARG A 189 -15.79 16.95 -21.65
N LEU A 190 -16.08 16.81 -20.36
CA LEU A 190 -17.46 16.81 -19.82
C LEU A 190 -18.08 18.20 -19.82
N ARG A 191 -17.29 19.27 -19.99
CA ARG A 191 -17.77 20.65 -20.09
C ARG A 191 -18.76 20.79 -21.26
N GLY A 192 -19.88 21.47 -21.04
CA GLY A 192 -20.99 21.56 -22.01
C GLY A 192 -22.00 20.40 -21.89
N THR A 193 -21.82 19.52 -20.90
CA THR A 193 -22.78 18.45 -20.58
C THR A 193 -23.30 18.57 -19.16
N GLN A 194 -24.37 17.83 -18.84
CA GLN A 194 -24.95 17.78 -17.49
C GLN A 194 -23.93 17.38 -16.41
N LEU A 195 -22.97 16.50 -16.73
CA LEU A 195 -21.94 16.04 -15.78
C LEU A 195 -20.80 17.04 -15.59
N GLY A 196 -20.65 18.01 -16.51
CA GLY A 196 -19.57 18.99 -16.47
C GLY A 196 -19.65 19.89 -15.25
N ALA A 197 -20.85 20.33 -14.88
CA ALA A 197 -21.06 21.18 -13.70
C ALA A 197 -20.77 20.42 -12.40
N THR A 198 -21.24 19.17 -12.27
CA THR A 198 -20.95 18.34 -11.09
C THR A 198 -19.46 18.10 -10.94
N CYS A 199 -18.77 17.75 -12.02
CA CYS A 199 -17.33 17.52 -11.98
C CYS A 199 -16.56 18.77 -11.53
N VAL A 200 -16.86 19.94 -12.09
CA VAL A 200 -16.20 21.20 -11.69
C VAL A 200 -16.45 21.50 -10.20
N ALA A 201 -17.67 21.30 -9.71
CA ALA A 201 -18.00 21.52 -8.31
C ALA A 201 -17.22 20.59 -7.37
N MET A 202 -16.95 19.34 -7.78
CA MET A 202 -16.15 18.39 -7.00
C MET A 202 -14.68 18.83 -6.85
N HIS A 203 -14.17 19.62 -7.80
CA HIS A 203 -12.77 20.06 -7.81
C HIS A 203 -12.57 21.51 -7.33
N SER A 204 -13.65 22.29 -7.20
CA SER A 204 -13.59 23.67 -6.73
C SER A 204 -13.72 23.74 -5.20
N ALA A 205 -12.70 24.29 -4.53
CA ALA A 205 -12.79 24.68 -3.13
C ALA A 205 -12.05 26.00 -2.90
N SER A 206 -12.53 26.80 -1.94
CA SER A 206 -11.81 27.98 -1.47
C SER A 206 -10.86 27.56 -0.36
N CYS A 207 -9.57 27.80 -0.55
CA CYS A 207 -8.54 27.39 0.40
C CYS A 207 -8.00 28.57 1.20
N ASP A 208 -7.76 28.35 2.50
CA ASP A 208 -6.98 29.26 3.33
C ASP A 208 -5.49 28.89 3.22
N GLU A 209 -4.73 29.72 2.51
CA GLU A 209 -3.28 29.57 2.33
C GLU A 209 -2.55 29.59 3.68
N GLY A 210 -3.05 30.38 4.64
CA GLY A 210 -2.49 30.54 5.98
C GLY A 210 -2.92 29.48 6.97
N SER A 211 -3.73 28.50 6.57
CA SER A 211 -4.20 27.45 7.47
C SER A 211 -3.02 26.68 8.08
N ARG A 212 -3.04 26.58 9.41
CA ARG A 212 -2.06 25.80 10.19
C ARG A 212 -2.28 24.29 10.07
N TYR A 213 -3.52 23.87 9.85
CA TYR A 213 -3.90 22.46 9.93
C TYR A 213 -4.40 21.93 8.59
N ARG A 214 -4.17 20.63 8.39
CA ARG A 214 -4.73 19.86 7.27
C ARG A 214 -6.25 19.75 7.44
N SER A 215 -6.97 19.80 6.33
CA SER A 215 -8.36 19.33 6.30
C SER A 215 -8.43 17.82 6.66
N ILE A 216 -9.63 17.34 6.98
CA ILE A 216 -9.85 15.93 7.30
C ILE A 216 -9.85 15.06 6.03
N ASP A 217 -10.38 15.57 4.93
CA ASP A 217 -10.45 14.86 3.65
C ASP A 217 -9.20 15.07 2.78
N GLY A 218 -8.20 15.84 3.22
CA GLY A 218 -7.00 16.13 2.45
C GLY A 218 -7.13 17.26 1.42
N SER A 219 -8.33 17.84 1.25
CA SER A 219 -8.52 19.02 0.39
C SER A 219 -7.66 20.22 0.83
N CYS A 220 -7.35 21.13 -0.11
CA CYS A 220 -6.53 22.32 0.13
C CYS A 220 -5.09 22.04 0.61
N ASN A 221 -4.59 20.82 0.42
CA ASN A 221 -3.16 20.56 0.52
C ASN A 221 -2.42 21.32 -0.59
N ASN A 222 -2.86 21.15 -1.84
CA ASN A 222 -2.47 21.98 -2.97
C ASN A 222 -3.44 23.16 -3.11
N ILE A 223 -2.92 24.39 -3.11
CA ILE A 223 -3.75 25.61 -3.18
C ILE A 223 -4.28 25.87 -4.59
N GLU A 224 -3.48 25.56 -5.61
CA GLU A 224 -3.85 25.78 -7.01
C GLU A 224 -4.85 24.73 -7.50
N ASN A 225 -4.75 23.51 -6.98
CA ASN A 225 -5.63 22.39 -7.28
C ASN A 225 -6.20 21.79 -5.98
N PRO A 226 -7.25 22.41 -5.39
CA PRO A 226 -7.73 22.08 -4.04
C PRO A 226 -8.16 20.64 -3.78
N SER A 227 -8.53 19.90 -4.83
CA SER A 227 -8.98 18.49 -4.72
C SER A 227 -7.85 17.47 -4.91
N TRP A 228 -6.65 17.92 -5.26
CA TRP A 228 -5.52 17.03 -5.46
C TRP A 228 -5.14 16.34 -4.14
N GLY A 229 -5.21 15.01 -4.17
CA GLY A 229 -4.96 14.16 -3.02
C GLY A 229 -6.09 14.06 -2.00
N SER A 230 -7.26 14.68 -2.26
CA SER A 230 -8.40 14.55 -1.35
C SER A 230 -9.06 13.18 -1.41
N ALA A 231 -9.74 12.80 -0.34
CA ALA A 231 -10.55 11.59 -0.27
C ALA A 231 -11.67 11.59 -1.32
N MET A 232 -12.10 10.38 -1.69
CA MET A 232 -13.15 10.12 -2.68
C MET A 232 -12.84 10.69 -4.07
N THR A 233 -11.55 10.77 -4.42
CA THR A 233 -11.07 11.13 -5.77
C THR A 233 -10.41 9.94 -6.46
N ALA A 234 -10.05 10.10 -7.73
CA ALA A 234 -9.47 9.03 -8.53
C ALA A 234 -8.05 8.70 -8.07
N TYR A 235 -7.69 7.41 -8.08
CA TYR A 235 -6.28 7.06 -8.17
C TYR A 235 -5.66 7.67 -9.43
N THR A 236 -4.39 8.06 -9.35
CA THR A 236 -3.62 8.38 -10.57
C THR A 236 -3.10 7.11 -11.22
N ARG A 237 -2.49 7.24 -12.40
CA ARG A 237 -1.95 6.09 -13.15
C ARG A 237 -0.50 6.31 -13.55
N VAL A 238 0.34 5.32 -13.28
CA VAL A 238 1.70 5.27 -13.81
C VAL A 238 1.66 4.98 -15.31
N LEU A 239 0.81 4.04 -15.74
CA LEU A 239 0.61 3.71 -17.15
C LEU A 239 -0.87 3.82 -17.54
N PHE A 240 -1.12 4.20 -18.80
CA PHE A 240 -2.47 4.23 -19.35
C PHE A 240 -3.16 2.85 -19.23
N SER A 241 -4.42 2.85 -18.80
CA SER A 241 -5.19 1.63 -18.54
C SER A 241 -5.41 0.78 -19.80
N GLN A 242 -5.51 -0.53 -19.60
CA GLN A 242 -5.76 -1.52 -20.63
C GLN A 242 -6.99 -2.36 -20.26
N TYR A 243 -8.16 -1.91 -20.72
CA TYR A 243 -9.39 -2.68 -20.61
C TYR A 243 -9.61 -3.59 -21.83
N PHE A 244 -10.44 -4.63 -21.67
CA PHE A 244 -10.79 -5.51 -22.77
C PHE A 244 -11.52 -4.77 -23.90
N ASP A 245 -12.49 -3.92 -23.54
CA ASP A 245 -13.25 -3.08 -24.45
C ASP A 245 -12.61 -1.70 -24.72
N GLY A 246 -11.58 -1.35 -23.94
CA GLY A 246 -10.91 -0.05 -23.93
C GLY A 246 -11.49 0.95 -22.94
N ILE A 247 -12.61 0.65 -22.27
CA ILE A 247 -13.27 1.59 -21.35
C ILE A 247 -13.41 1.02 -19.94
N GLN A 248 -13.94 -0.18 -19.76
CA GLN A 248 -14.23 -0.69 -18.41
C GLN A 248 -14.20 -2.20 -18.27
N GLU A 249 -14.35 -2.99 -19.32
CA GLU A 249 -14.41 -4.45 -19.15
C GLU A 249 -13.04 -4.99 -18.70
N PRO A 250 -12.96 -5.77 -17.59
CA PRO A 250 -11.70 -6.30 -17.10
C PRO A 250 -10.92 -7.05 -18.19
N ARG A 251 -9.58 -7.09 -18.09
CA ARG A 251 -8.77 -7.86 -19.05
C ARG A 251 -9.16 -9.33 -19.02
N ARG A 252 -9.54 -9.88 -20.19
CA ARG A 252 -9.94 -11.29 -20.36
C ARG A 252 -9.17 -12.04 -21.43
N VAL A 253 -8.47 -11.33 -22.31
CA VAL A 253 -7.74 -11.90 -23.44
C VAL A 253 -6.32 -11.33 -23.44
N GLY A 254 -5.33 -12.22 -23.59
CA GLY A 254 -3.92 -11.87 -23.63
C GLY A 254 -3.43 -11.45 -25.02
N GLN A 255 -2.13 -11.20 -25.11
CA GLN A 255 -1.41 -10.78 -26.30
C GLN A 255 -1.60 -11.73 -27.49
N THR A 256 -1.69 -13.04 -27.22
CA THR A 256 -1.86 -14.09 -28.24
C THR A 256 -3.31 -14.30 -28.69
N LYS A 257 -4.23 -13.41 -28.27
CA LYS A 257 -5.69 -13.52 -28.49
C LYS A 257 -6.34 -14.75 -27.83
N LYS A 258 -5.63 -15.42 -26.93
CA LYS A 258 -6.16 -16.48 -26.07
C LYS A 258 -6.74 -15.89 -24.78
N PRO A 259 -7.74 -16.54 -24.15
CA PRO A 259 -8.20 -16.15 -22.82
C PRO A 259 -7.04 -16.11 -21.82
N LEU A 260 -7.06 -15.11 -20.94
CA LEU A 260 -6.16 -15.08 -19.79
C LEU A 260 -6.52 -16.21 -18.82
N PRO A 261 -5.54 -16.81 -18.10
CA PRO A 261 -5.85 -17.81 -17.09
C PRO A 261 -6.74 -17.22 -16.00
N SER A 262 -7.65 -18.02 -15.45
CA SER A 262 -8.43 -17.61 -14.28
C SER A 262 -7.49 -17.19 -13.14
N PRO A 263 -7.79 -16.12 -12.39
CA PRO A 263 -7.03 -15.74 -11.21
C PRO A 263 -6.78 -16.91 -10.24
N ARG A 264 -7.79 -17.77 -10.04
CA ARG A 264 -7.64 -18.94 -9.16
C ARG A 264 -6.71 -20.01 -9.73
N LEU A 265 -6.75 -20.24 -11.03
CA LEU A 265 -5.79 -21.12 -11.69
C LEU A 265 -4.35 -20.61 -11.52
N VAL A 266 -4.15 -19.29 -11.63
CA VAL A 266 -2.82 -18.68 -11.42
C VAL A 266 -2.38 -18.88 -9.97
N SER A 267 -3.24 -18.57 -9.00
CA SER A 267 -2.94 -18.78 -7.58
C SER A 267 -2.56 -20.24 -7.29
N ALA A 268 -3.40 -21.20 -7.68
CA ALA A 268 -3.15 -22.63 -7.45
C ALA A 268 -1.88 -23.15 -8.16
N ALA A 269 -1.50 -22.58 -9.31
CA ALA A 269 -0.31 -23.00 -10.05
C ALA A 269 0.99 -22.39 -9.52
N LEU A 270 0.94 -21.19 -8.96
CA LEU A 270 2.14 -20.43 -8.56
C LEU A 270 2.42 -20.50 -7.07
N THR A 271 1.37 -20.50 -6.24
CA THR A 271 1.51 -20.57 -4.79
C THR A 271 1.91 -21.99 -4.37
N THR A 272 2.84 -22.07 -3.44
CA THR A 272 3.12 -23.31 -2.70
C THR A 272 2.72 -23.08 -1.27
N ALA A 273 2.02 -24.04 -0.65
CA ALA A 273 1.76 -24.04 0.79
C ALA A 273 3.08 -24.35 1.53
N ASN A 274 3.98 -23.38 1.57
CA ASN A 274 5.27 -23.49 2.23
C ASN A 274 5.39 -22.35 3.24
N ASP A 275 5.43 -22.70 4.52
CA ASP A 275 5.65 -21.79 5.62
C ASP A 275 7.16 -21.51 5.71
N GLN A 276 7.60 -20.42 5.09
CA GLN A 276 8.98 -19.96 5.14
C GLN A 276 9.05 -18.58 5.76
N SER A 277 9.39 -18.54 7.04
CA SER A 277 9.64 -17.29 7.75
C SER A 277 10.87 -16.55 7.20
N ASP A 278 10.83 -15.21 7.19
CA ASP A 278 12.01 -14.36 6.97
C ASP A 278 13.06 -14.64 8.06
N ALA A 279 14.34 -14.42 7.74
CA ALA A 279 15.42 -14.70 8.67
C ALA A 279 15.53 -13.68 9.82
N SER A 280 15.16 -12.42 9.60
CA SER A 280 15.50 -11.30 10.51
C SER A 280 14.42 -10.25 10.67
N ARG A 281 13.52 -10.11 9.70
CA ARG A 281 12.49 -9.06 9.67
C ARG A 281 11.24 -9.53 10.41
N THR A 282 10.75 -8.68 11.28
CA THR A 282 9.66 -9.03 12.19
C THR A 282 8.31 -8.84 11.53
N LEU A 283 7.26 -9.38 12.15
CA LEU A 283 5.89 -9.24 11.72
C LEU A 283 5.41 -7.78 11.77
N ALA A 284 6.08 -6.90 12.53
CA ALA A 284 5.86 -5.45 12.49
C ALA A 284 6.04 -4.85 11.09
N VAL A 285 6.88 -5.45 10.23
CA VAL A 285 7.02 -4.98 8.84
C VAL A 285 5.74 -5.19 8.06
N MET A 286 5.11 -6.37 8.22
CA MET A 286 3.82 -6.67 7.61
C MET A 286 2.76 -5.69 8.11
N GLU A 287 2.61 -5.60 9.43
CA GLU A 287 1.53 -4.85 10.06
C GLU A 287 1.64 -3.34 9.76
N TRP A 288 2.85 -2.78 9.84
CA TRP A 288 3.07 -1.39 9.46
C TRP A 288 2.80 -1.15 7.98
N SER A 289 3.14 -2.11 7.10
CA SER A 289 2.80 -2.01 5.68
C SER A 289 1.29 -1.94 5.46
N GLN A 290 0.53 -2.74 6.21
CA GLN A 290 -0.94 -2.74 6.15
C GLN A 290 -1.54 -1.44 6.68
N PHE A 291 -1.09 -0.97 7.84
CA PHE A 291 -1.51 0.30 8.43
C PHE A 291 -1.28 1.47 7.46
N ILE A 292 -0.09 1.56 6.85
CA ILE A 292 0.27 2.60 5.89
C ILE A 292 -0.50 2.46 4.57
N ALA A 293 -0.70 1.24 4.07
CA ALA A 293 -1.53 1.01 2.88
C ALA A 293 -2.98 1.44 3.12
N HIS A 294 -3.52 1.22 4.32
CA HIS A 294 -4.87 1.64 4.68
C HIS A 294 -4.99 3.17 4.81
N ASP A 295 -3.95 3.85 5.30
CA ASP A 295 -3.92 5.31 5.42
C ASP A 295 -3.98 6.02 4.06
N MET A 296 -3.29 5.46 3.07
CA MET A 296 -3.18 6.06 1.74
C MET A 296 -4.25 5.57 0.76
N ALA A 297 -4.83 4.38 0.97
CA ALA A 297 -5.71 3.75 0.01
C ALA A 297 -6.86 2.93 0.64
N HIS A 298 -8.06 3.21 0.17
CA HIS A 298 -9.27 2.41 0.40
C HIS A 298 -10.06 2.34 -0.91
N THR A 299 -10.08 1.18 -1.57
CA THR A 299 -10.86 0.97 -2.80
C THR A 299 -12.23 0.37 -2.47
N PRO A 300 -13.33 1.16 -2.50
CA PRO A 300 -14.66 0.62 -2.23
C PRO A 300 -15.21 -0.20 -3.41
N VAL A 301 -16.13 -1.13 -3.13
CA VAL A 301 -16.85 -1.92 -4.16
C VAL A 301 -18.22 -1.33 -4.49
N ARG A 302 -18.75 -1.71 -5.65
CA ARG A 302 -20.10 -1.33 -6.07
C ARG A 302 -21.17 -2.04 -5.25
N LYS A 303 -22.32 -1.37 -5.13
CA LYS A 303 -23.59 -1.93 -4.63
C LYS A 303 -24.73 -1.55 -5.58
N MET A 304 -25.88 -2.20 -5.43
CA MET A 304 -27.03 -1.96 -6.30
C MET A 304 -27.49 -0.49 -6.22
N VAL A 305 -27.67 0.15 -7.37
CA VAL A 305 -27.98 1.60 -7.46
C VAL A 305 -29.37 1.93 -6.92
N SER A 306 -30.36 1.10 -7.22
CA SER A 306 -31.76 1.37 -6.88
C SER A 306 -32.20 0.85 -5.52
N THR A 307 -31.56 -0.20 -5.01
CA THR A 307 -31.92 -0.81 -3.71
C THR A 307 -30.92 -0.49 -2.60
N GLY A 308 -29.70 -0.06 -2.93
CA GLY A 308 -28.61 0.14 -1.97
C GLY A 308 -28.06 -1.17 -1.37
N LYS A 309 -28.54 -2.34 -1.80
CA LYS A 309 -28.11 -3.64 -1.27
C LYS A 309 -26.75 -4.09 -1.84
N PRO A 310 -25.96 -4.88 -1.10
CA PRO A 310 -24.76 -5.54 -1.63
C PRO A 310 -25.07 -6.41 -2.85
N ILE A 311 -24.08 -6.60 -3.71
CA ILE A 311 -24.18 -7.47 -4.89
C ILE A 311 -23.56 -8.83 -4.55
N SER A 312 -24.30 -9.91 -4.78
CA SER A 312 -23.76 -11.27 -4.79
C SER A 312 -23.58 -11.76 -6.23
N CYS A 313 -22.41 -12.33 -6.53
CA CYS A 313 -22.04 -12.80 -7.87
C CYS A 313 -21.93 -14.32 -7.98
N CYS A 314 -22.06 -15.03 -6.86
CA CYS A 314 -22.03 -16.48 -6.77
C CYS A 314 -23.21 -16.97 -5.93
N GLN A 315 -23.62 -18.22 -6.15
CA GLN A 315 -24.55 -18.89 -5.25
C GLN A 315 -23.87 -19.21 -3.90
N PRO A 316 -24.64 -19.32 -2.80
CA PRO A 316 -24.10 -19.69 -1.49
C PRO A 316 -23.36 -21.03 -1.46
N ASP A 317 -23.73 -21.97 -2.32
CA ASP A 317 -23.08 -23.28 -2.46
C ASP A 317 -21.78 -23.24 -3.27
N GLY A 318 -21.39 -22.06 -3.77
CA GLY A 318 -20.18 -21.87 -4.57
C GLY A 318 -20.37 -22.10 -6.06
N ASP A 319 -21.59 -22.29 -6.57
CA ASP A 319 -21.86 -22.36 -8.01
C ASP A 319 -22.16 -20.97 -8.63
N THR A 320 -22.22 -20.91 -9.95
CA THR A 320 -22.52 -19.71 -10.73
C THR A 320 -24.00 -19.35 -10.70
N LEU A 321 -24.32 -18.06 -10.74
CA LEU A 321 -25.70 -17.58 -10.82
C LEU A 321 -26.30 -17.82 -12.21
N SER A 322 -27.62 -18.02 -12.28
CA SER A 322 -28.35 -18.00 -13.56
C SER A 322 -28.21 -16.62 -14.24
N PRO A 323 -28.07 -16.53 -15.58
CA PRO A 323 -27.85 -15.27 -16.29
C PRO A 323 -28.83 -14.14 -15.96
N ARG A 324 -30.08 -14.46 -15.61
CA ARG A 324 -31.09 -13.46 -15.20
C ARG A 324 -30.85 -12.84 -13.82
N HIS A 325 -29.99 -13.43 -13.00
CA HIS A 325 -29.63 -12.97 -11.66
C HIS A 325 -28.20 -12.39 -11.59
N VAL A 326 -27.45 -12.41 -12.70
CA VAL A 326 -26.10 -11.83 -12.74
C VAL A 326 -26.19 -10.32 -12.86
N HIS A 327 -25.72 -9.61 -11.84
CA HIS A 327 -25.60 -8.15 -11.90
C HIS A 327 -24.49 -7.72 -12.88
N PRO A 328 -24.63 -6.65 -13.67
CA PRO A 328 -23.60 -6.21 -14.62
C PRO A 328 -22.26 -5.82 -14.00
N ASP A 329 -22.24 -5.52 -12.70
CA ASP A 329 -21.03 -5.21 -11.95
C ASP A 329 -20.36 -6.45 -11.31
N CYS A 330 -20.84 -7.65 -11.64
CA CYS A 330 -20.19 -8.90 -11.25
C CYS A 330 -18.99 -9.24 -12.17
N SER A 331 -17.88 -9.66 -11.57
CA SER A 331 -16.74 -10.27 -12.27
C SER A 331 -16.25 -11.48 -11.47
N PRO A 332 -17.08 -12.53 -11.27
CA PRO A 332 -16.74 -13.64 -10.39
C PRO A 332 -15.52 -14.39 -10.92
N ILE A 333 -14.71 -14.88 -9.99
CA ILE A 333 -13.50 -15.64 -10.29
C ILE A 333 -13.91 -17.10 -10.52
N SER A 334 -13.67 -17.60 -11.72
CA SER A 334 -13.96 -18.99 -12.07
C SER A 334 -12.97 -19.94 -11.41
N VAL A 335 -13.47 -20.94 -10.70
CA VAL A 335 -12.65 -21.98 -10.07
C VAL A 335 -12.64 -23.23 -10.98
N PRO A 336 -11.45 -23.76 -11.36
CA PRO A 336 -11.37 -24.98 -12.16
C PRO A 336 -11.94 -26.21 -11.44
N ASP A 337 -12.53 -27.16 -12.19
CA ASP A 337 -13.09 -28.40 -11.60
C ASP A 337 -12.05 -29.23 -10.82
N ARG A 338 -10.80 -29.21 -11.29
CA ARG A 338 -9.67 -29.91 -10.68
C ARG A 338 -8.83 -29.00 -9.78
N ASP A 339 -9.41 -27.92 -9.27
CA ASP A 339 -8.74 -27.10 -8.26
C ASP A 339 -8.40 -27.95 -7.03
N PRO A 340 -7.16 -27.90 -6.52
CA PRO A 340 -6.71 -28.80 -5.46
C PRO A 340 -7.37 -28.54 -4.10
N VAL A 341 -8.05 -27.41 -3.92
CA VAL A 341 -8.70 -27.04 -2.65
C VAL A 341 -10.20 -26.88 -2.87
N TYR A 342 -10.59 -25.90 -3.68
CA TYR A 342 -12.00 -25.57 -3.91
C TYR A 342 -12.73 -26.64 -4.75
N GLY A 343 -11.98 -27.39 -5.56
CA GLY A 343 -12.50 -28.46 -6.41
C GLY A 343 -13.17 -29.56 -5.61
N GLU A 344 -12.55 -29.96 -4.49
CA GLU A 344 -13.00 -30.99 -3.55
C GLU A 344 -14.30 -30.61 -2.83
N HIS A 345 -14.53 -29.30 -2.66
CA HIS A 345 -15.74 -28.74 -2.07
C HIS A 345 -16.80 -28.34 -3.10
N TYR A 346 -16.64 -28.74 -4.37
CA TYR A 346 -17.56 -28.42 -5.48
C TYR A 346 -17.76 -26.91 -5.74
N VAL A 347 -16.86 -26.05 -5.25
CA VAL A 347 -16.92 -24.60 -5.49
C VAL A 347 -16.40 -24.29 -6.90
N ARG A 348 -17.19 -23.57 -7.70
CA ARG A 348 -16.90 -23.18 -9.09
C ARG A 348 -16.89 -21.67 -9.32
N CYS A 349 -17.37 -20.92 -8.34
CA CYS A 349 -17.52 -19.47 -8.37
C CYS A 349 -16.99 -18.87 -7.07
N MET A 350 -15.97 -18.02 -7.17
CA MET A 350 -15.51 -17.19 -6.07
C MET A 350 -16.01 -15.76 -6.27
N ASN A 351 -16.70 -15.23 -5.26
CA ASN A 351 -17.41 -13.96 -5.35
C ASN A 351 -16.43 -12.78 -5.59
N TYR A 352 -16.74 -11.95 -6.57
CA TYR A 352 -16.01 -10.71 -6.81
C TYR A 352 -16.93 -9.67 -7.47
N VAL A 353 -17.00 -8.50 -6.83
CA VAL A 353 -17.75 -7.33 -7.29
C VAL A 353 -16.76 -6.24 -7.68
N ARG A 354 -17.02 -5.60 -8.82
CA ARG A 354 -16.16 -4.56 -9.37
C ARG A 354 -16.04 -3.35 -8.46
N SER A 355 -14.89 -2.69 -8.52
CA SER A 355 -14.58 -1.48 -7.75
C SER A 355 -15.49 -0.31 -8.16
N LEU A 356 -15.75 0.55 -7.19
CA LEU A 356 -16.54 1.76 -7.37
C LEU A 356 -15.78 2.78 -8.22
N PRO A 357 -16.40 3.38 -9.25
CA PRO A 357 -15.76 4.36 -10.09
C PRO A 357 -15.88 5.77 -9.50
N VAL A 358 -15.05 6.69 -9.97
CA VAL A 358 -15.18 8.13 -9.72
C VAL A 358 -14.89 8.91 -11.01
N LEU A 359 -15.39 10.14 -11.09
CA LEU A 359 -15.09 11.02 -12.20
C LEU A 359 -13.58 11.29 -12.26
N ARG A 360 -13.06 11.40 -13.48
CA ARG A 360 -11.66 11.72 -13.74
C ARG A 360 -11.36 13.15 -13.29
N SER A 361 -10.21 13.38 -12.67
CA SER A 361 -9.79 14.71 -12.21
C SER A 361 -9.74 15.75 -13.34
N GLU A 362 -9.52 15.32 -14.59
CA GLU A 362 -9.51 16.23 -15.75
C GLU A 362 -10.91 16.58 -16.28
N CYS A 363 -11.98 16.06 -15.66
CA CYS A 363 -13.37 16.18 -16.11
C CYS A 363 -13.55 15.80 -17.59
N THR A 364 -13.09 14.61 -17.94
CA THR A 364 -13.14 14.04 -19.30
C THR A 364 -13.95 12.76 -19.34
N PHE A 365 -14.46 12.42 -20.53
CA PHE A 365 -14.87 11.04 -20.83
C PHE A 365 -13.62 10.15 -20.86
N GLY A 366 -13.77 8.83 -20.91
CA GLY A 366 -12.64 7.92 -21.08
C GLY A 366 -12.82 6.59 -20.36
N PRO A 367 -11.73 5.84 -20.21
CA PRO A 367 -11.70 4.65 -19.38
C PRO A 367 -12.08 4.95 -17.94
N VAL A 368 -12.69 3.96 -17.29
CA VAL A 368 -13.09 4.04 -15.89
C VAL A 368 -11.87 4.25 -15.00
N GLU A 369 -12.01 5.18 -14.05
CA GLU A 369 -11.09 5.39 -12.95
C GLU A 369 -11.75 4.96 -11.64
N GLN A 370 -10.99 4.26 -10.81
CA GLN A 370 -11.47 3.75 -9.53
C GLN A 370 -11.26 4.78 -8.43
N MET A 371 -12.20 4.82 -7.49
CA MET A 371 -12.17 5.73 -6.36
C MET A 371 -11.17 5.27 -5.30
N ASN A 372 -10.45 6.24 -4.73
CA ASN A 372 -9.86 6.11 -3.42
C ASN A 372 -10.77 6.79 -2.38
N GLN A 373 -11.35 6.04 -1.46
CA GLN A 373 -12.19 6.60 -0.38
C GLN A 373 -11.35 7.23 0.75
N ALA A 374 -10.09 6.83 0.88
CA ALA A 374 -9.14 7.45 1.82
C ALA A 374 -8.54 8.73 1.22
N SER A 375 -8.01 9.62 2.07
CA SER A 375 -7.09 10.66 1.59
C SER A 375 -5.86 10.01 0.95
N HIS A 376 -5.21 10.69 0.01
CA HIS A 376 -4.01 10.15 -0.65
C HIS A 376 -2.71 10.43 0.12
N PHE A 377 -2.81 11.10 1.27
CA PHE A 377 -1.68 11.51 2.08
C PHE A 377 -1.39 10.49 3.19
N LEU A 378 -0.20 10.59 3.78
CA LEU A 378 0.11 9.94 5.05
C LEU A 378 -0.27 10.89 6.18
N ASP A 379 -1.54 10.89 6.56
CA ASP A 379 -2.13 11.87 7.47
C ASP A 379 -2.96 11.25 8.59
N GLY A 380 -2.80 9.94 8.83
CA GLY A 380 -3.47 9.24 9.90
C GLY A 380 -4.99 9.21 9.72
N SER A 381 -5.49 9.26 8.48
CA SER A 381 -6.90 9.11 8.14
C SER A 381 -7.48 7.80 8.69
N THR A 382 -6.66 6.76 8.88
CA THR A 382 -6.99 5.53 9.61
C THR A 382 -7.41 5.74 11.06
N ILE A 383 -6.94 6.81 11.71
CA ILE A 383 -7.25 7.20 13.09
C ILE A 383 -8.34 8.26 13.12
N TYR A 384 -8.25 9.26 12.23
CA TYR A 384 -9.05 10.50 12.29
C TYR A 384 -10.24 10.53 11.35
N GLY A 385 -10.34 9.56 10.43
CA GLY A 385 -11.36 9.50 9.39
C GLY A 385 -11.00 10.35 8.17
N SER A 386 -11.61 10.02 7.02
CA SER A 386 -11.48 10.79 5.76
C SER A 386 -12.65 11.75 5.50
N THR A 387 -13.60 11.85 6.43
CA THR A 387 -14.72 12.80 6.35
C THR A 387 -14.90 13.54 7.67
N LEU A 388 -15.35 14.79 7.59
CA LEU A 388 -15.62 15.59 8.79
C LEU A 388 -16.65 14.94 9.71
N LYS A 389 -17.65 14.25 9.15
CA LYS A 389 -18.64 13.50 9.93
C LYS A 389 -17.96 12.42 10.78
N LYS A 390 -17.17 11.52 10.15
CA LYS A 390 -16.47 10.45 10.86
C LYS A 390 -15.49 10.99 11.90
N SER A 391 -14.73 12.05 11.56
CA SER A 391 -13.82 12.71 12.50
C SER A 391 -14.55 13.24 13.75
N ARG A 392 -15.69 13.90 13.57
CA ARG A 392 -16.52 14.39 14.69
C ARG A 392 -17.09 13.25 15.53
N ASP A 393 -17.50 12.15 14.90
CA ASP A 393 -18.04 10.98 15.59
C ASP A 393 -16.99 10.26 16.46
N LEU A 394 -15.70 10.44 16.17
CA LEU A 394 -14.59 9.89 16.94
C LEU A 394 -14.11 10.80 18.07
N ARG A 395 -14.58 12.06 18.15
CA ARG A 395 -14.10 13.06 19.12
C ARG A 395 -14.99 13.17 20.35
N THR A 396 -14.36 13.39 21.50
CA THR A 396 -15.07 13.75 22.74
C THR A 396 -15.52 15.21 22.76
N PHE A 397 -14.79 16.08 22.03
CA PHE A 397 -14.88 17.54 22.13
C PHE A 397 -14.53 18.07 23.54
N GLU A 398 -13.76 17.29 24.28
CA GLU A 398 -13.21 17.65 25.58
C GLU A 398 -11.70 17.39 25.60
N SER A 399 -10.93 18.40 25.99
CA SER A 399 -9.46 18.34 26.10
C SER A 399 -8.73 17.83 24.85
N GLY A 400 -9.32 18.00 23.66
CA GLY A 400 -8.76 17.55 22.39
C GLY A 400 -8.80 16.04 22.16
N ARG A 401 -9.52 15.27 22.99
CA ARG A 401 -9.42 13.80 23.02
C ARG A 401 -10.32 13.11 22.00
N LEU A 402 -9.87 11.93 21.57
CA LEU A 402 -10.71 10.94 20.90
C LEU A 402 -11.46 10.06 21.90
N ARG A 403 -12.64 9.60 21.50
CA ARG A 403 -13.51 8.72 22.29
C ARG A 403 -12.86 7.36 22.45
N VAL A 404 -12.89 6.82 23.66
CA VAL A 404 -12.40 5.48 23.99
C VAL A 404 -13.43 4.74 24.82
N GLN A 405 -13.35 3.41 24.83
CA GLN A 405 -14.09 2.59 25.80
C GLN A 405 -13.12 2.04 26.86
N VAL A 406 -13.56 1.99 28.11
CA VAL A 406 -12.78 1.40 29.21
C VAL A 406 -13.29 -0.01 29.50
N ARG A 407 -12.36 -0.98 29.47
CA ARG A 407 -12.60 -2.39 29.81
C ARG A 407 -11.41 -2.91 30.59
N ASN A 408 -11.66 -3.60 31.71
CA ASN A 408 -10.60 -4.17 32.56
C ASN A 408 -9.49 -3.15 32.91
N ASN A 409 -9.86 -1.91 33.25
CA ASN A 409 -8.94 -0.79 33.52
C ASN A 409 -8.01 -0.36 32.36
N HIS A 410 -8.30 -0.81 31.14
CA HIS A 410 -7.57 -0.43 29.92
C HIS A 410 -8.49 0.28 28.93
N THR A 411 -7.92 1.17 28.12
CA THR A 411 -8.64 1.93 27.09
C THR A 411 -8.54 1.25 25.73
N TYR A 412 -9.66 1.09 25.04
CA TYR A 412 -9.74 0.52 23.70
C TYR A 412 -10.52 1.47 22.78
N LEU A 413 -10.50 1.18 21.49
CA LEU A 413 -11.28 1.90 20.49
C LEU A 413 -12.78 1.84 20.83
N PRO A 414 -13.55 2.90 20.51
CA PRO A 414 -14.99 2.92 20.78
C PRO A 414 -15.72 1.85 19.98
N GLN A 415 -16.90 1.42 20.45
CA GLN A 415 -17.75 0.49 19.71
C GLN A 415 -18.38 1.16 18.47
N GLY A 416 -18.53 0.38 17.39
CA GLY A 416 -19.31 0.78 16.22
C GLY A 416 -20.80 1.01 16.51
N ASP A 417 -21.46 1.77 15.64
CA ASP A 417 -22.93 1.83 15.61
C ASP A 417 -23.52 0.48 15.18
N ALA A 418 -24.85 0.34 15.13
CA ALA A 418 -25.48 -0.94 14.81
C ALA A 418 -25.12 -1.48 13.41
N GLU A 419 -24.94 -0.60 12.42
CA GLU A 419 -24.54 -1.00 11.06
C GLU A 419 -23.10 -1.53 11.06
N LEU A 420 -22.16 -0.79 11.64
CA LEU A 420 -20.77 -1.20 11.76
C LEU A 420 -20.65 -2.44 12.65
N ALA A 421 -21.33 -2.49 13.78
CA ALA A 421 -21.26 -3.60 14.73
C ALA A 421 -21.77 -4.91 14.11
N SER A 422 -22.78 -4.86 13.22
CA SER A 422 -23.28 -6.05 12.52
C SER A 422 -22.21 -6.78 11.70
N GLN A 423 -21.15 -6.08 11.26
CA GLN A 423 -20.05 -6.62 10.47
C GLN A 423 -19.20 -7.64 11.26
N CYS A 424 -19.16 -7.54 12.60
CA CYS A 424 -18.36 -8.40 13.49
C CYS A 424 -19.22 -9.14 14.53
N GLY A 425 -20.49 -9.41 14.23
CA GLY A 425 -21.40 -10.04 15.21
C GLY A 425 -21.59 -9.19 16.48
N GLU A 426 -21.87 -7.89 16.30
CA GLU A 426 -22.11 -6.85 17.32
C GLU A 426 -20.87 -6.31 18.06
N ASN A 427 -19.65 -6.70 17.64
CA ASN A 427 -18.42 -6.45 18.38
C ASN A 427 -17.34 -5.64 17.64
N CYS A 428 -17.68 -4.89 16.59
CA CYS A 428 -16.68 -4.08 15.88
C CYS A 428 -16.22 -2.85 16.68
N TYR A 429 -14.97 -2.47 16.46
CA TYR A 429 -14.42 -1.17 16.79
C TYR A 429 -14.79 -0.12 15.74
N ASN A 430 -14.90 1.12 16.20
CA ASN A 430 -15.05 2.32 15.41
C ASN A 430 -13.71 3.07 15.42
N SER A 431 -13.12 3.28 14.25
CA SER A 431 -11.88 4.04 14.05
C SER A 431 -12.03 4.93 12.81
N GLY A 432 -10.98 5.65 12.42
CA GLY A 432 -11.02 6.46 11.18
C GLY A 432 -11.25 5.62 9.92
N ASP A 433 -10.79 4.36 9.95
CA ASP A 433 -11.01 3.36 8.90
C ASP A 433 -11.64 2.09 9.47
N ASP A 434 -12.71 1.60 8.81
CA ASP A 434 -13.51 0.48 9.31
C ASP A 434 -12.81 -0.89 9.13
N ARG A 435 -11.73 -0.95 8.33
CA ARG A 435 -10.91 -2.17 8.16
C ARG A 435 -10.06 -2.49 9.39
N VAL A 436 -10.04 -1.63 10.40
CA VAL A 436 -9.49 -1.92 11.74
C VAL A 436 -10.00 -3.25 12.32
N ASN A 437 -11.17 -3.69 11.86
CA ASN A 437 -11.84 -4.89 12.33
C ASN A 437 -11.38 -6.18 11.65
N ILE A 438 -10.55 -6.12 10.60
CA ILE A 438 -10.21 -7.29 9.77
C ILE A 438 -9.52 -8.37 10.58
N GLU A 439 -8.50 -8.02 11.37
CA GLU A 439 -7.77 -8.97 12.19
C GLU A 439 -7.19 -8.29 13.46
N PRO A 440 -6.80 -9.06 14.49
CA PRO A 440 -6.43 -8.52 15.80
C PRO A 440 -5.18 -7.63 15.87
N GLN A 441 -4.18 -7.86 15.04
CA GLN A 441 -2.91 -7.10 15.03
C GLN A 441 -3.14 -5.65 14.58
N LEU A 442 -3.98 -5.44 13.58
CA LEU A 442 -4.42 -4.14 13.09
C LEU A 442 -5.28 -3.44 14.12
N ALA A 443 -6.20 -4.14 14.78
CA ALA A 443 -6.95 -3.59 15.91
C ALA A 443 -6.02 -3.14 17.06
N ALA A 444 -4.95 -3.90 17.33
CA ALA A 444 -3.93 -3.55 18.32
C ALA A 444 -3.15 -2.28 17.93
N ILE A 445 -2.69 -2.18 16.67
CA ILE A 445 -1.97 -1.00 16.17
C ILE A 445 -2.85 0.25 16.16
N HIS A 446 -4.10 0.15 15.68
CA HIS A 446 -5.04 1.27 15.76
C HIS A 446 -5.30 1.70 17.21
N THR A 447 -5.44 0.74 18.13
CA THR A 447 -5.63 1.05 19.57
C THR A 447 -4.43 1.83 20.13
N VAL A 448 -3.21 1.42 19.80
CA VAL A 448 -1.98 2.09 20.23
C VAL A 448 -1.89 3.52 19.70
N TRP A 449 -2.19 3.75 18.41
CA TRP A 449 -2.16 5.10 17.85
C TRP A 449 -3.26 6.01 18.38
N HIS A 450 -4.42 5.44 18.69
CA HIS A 450 -5.51 6.19 19.32
C HIS A 450 -5.17 6.59 20.77
N ARG A 451 -4.45 5.72 21.50
CA ARG A 451 -3.88 6.04 22.81
C ARG A 451 -2.81 7.11 22.70
N GLU A 452 -1.95 7.06 21.69
CA GLU A 452 -0.90 8.05 21.49
C GLU A 452 -1.49 9.45 21.29
N HIS A 453 -2.53 9.58 20.46
CA HIS A 453 -3.23 10.86 20.31
C HIS A 453 -3.74 11.41 21.65
N ASN A 454 -4.40 10.58 22.45
CA ASN A 454 -4.92 11.02 23.76
C ASN A 454 -3.79 11.35 24.74
N ARG A 455 -2.68 10.60 24.72
CA ARG A 455 -1.48 10.87 25.53
C ARG A 455 -0.88 12.24 25.17
N VAL A 456 -0.73 12.52 23.88
CA VAL A 456 -0.22 13.82 23.39
C VAL A 456 -1.19 14.95 23.72
N ALA A 457 -2.50 14.77 23.52
CA ALA A 457 -3.51 15.78 23.85
C ALA A 457 -3.52 16.11 25.35
N ASP A 458 -3.50 15.10 26.22
CA ASP A 458 -3.48 15.27 27.68
C ASP A 458 -2.21 16.03 28.13
N GLU A 459 -1.04 15.71 27.57
CA GLU A 459 0.21 16.39 27.90
C GLU A 459 0.25 17.83 27.36
N LEU A 460 -0.26 18.08 26.15
CA LEU A 460 -0.39 19.44 25.62
C LEU A 460 -1.35 20.29 26.45
N ALA A 461 -2.45 19.72 26.94
CA ALA A 461 -3.38 20.41 27.83
C ALA A 461 -2.72 20.79 29.16
N ARG A 462 -1.84 19.91 29.68
CA ARG A 462 -1.05 20.18 30.89
C ARG A 462 -0.03 21.31 30.67
N LEU A 463 0.66 21.31 29.53
CA LEU A 463 1.68 22.30 29.18
C LEU A 463 1.09 23.66 28.80
N ASN A 464 -0.10 23.65 28.17
CA ASN A 464 -0.79 24.82 27.66
C ASN A 464 -2.25 24.89 28.18
N PRO A 465 -2.48 25.25 29.46
CA PRO A 465 -3.81 25.19 30.07
C PRO A 465 -4.89 26.10 29.44
N ASP A 466 -4.49 27.09 28.65
CA ASP A 466 -5.41 28.03 27.99
C ASP A 466 -5.82 27.57 26.59
N TRP A 467 -5.25 26.47 26.06
CA TRP A 467 -5.59 25.99 24.73
C TRP A 467 -7.00 25.39 24.71
N PRO A 468 -7.87 25.81 23.76
CA PRO A 468 -9.19 25.22 23.61
C PRO A 468 -9.12 23.80 23.01
N ASP A 469 -10.20 23.03 23.18
CA ASP A 469 -10.34 21.66 22.65
C ASP A 469 -9.86 21.50 21.20
N GLU A 470 -10.29 22.39 20.31
CA GLU A 470 -9.95 22.31 18.89
C GLU A 470 -8.44 22.46 18.65
N VAL A 471 -7.75 23.34 19.40
CA VAL A 471 -6.30 23.52 19.26
C VAL A 471 -5.58 22.28 19.78
N LEU A 472 -6.01 21.73 20.93
CA LEU A 472 -5.45 20.50 21.48
C LEU A 472 -5.60 19.32 20.52
N TYR A 473 -6.81 19.12 19.97
CA TYR A 473 -7.08 18.08 18.99
C TYR A 473 -6.19 18.22 17.75
N GLN A 474 -6.12 19.41 17.17
CA GLN A 474 -5.38 19.62 15.92
C GLN A 474 -3.87 19.54 16.12
N GLU A 475 -3.31 20.05 17.23
CA GLU A 475 -1.88 19.92 17.52
C GLU A 475 -1.50 18.47 17.85
N ALA A 476 -2.32 17.75 18.64
CA ALA A 476 -2.10 16.33 18.88
C ALA A 476 -2.17 15.52 17.59
N ARG A 477 -3.19 15.74 16.74
CA ARG A 477 -3.30 15.14 15.41
C ARG A 477 -2.06 15.44 14.56
N ARG A 478 -1.62 16.69 14.54
CA ARG A 478 -0.46 17.12 13.75
C ARG A 478 0.85 16.44 14.19
N ILE A 479 1.06 16.28 15.50
CA ILE A 479 2.22 15.58 16.07
C ILE A 479 2.17 14.10 15.71
N VAL A 480 1.05 13.42 15.94
CA VAL A 480 0.89 11.98 15.63
C VAL A 480 1.10 11.71 14.14
N ILE A 481 0.59 12.58 13.26
CA ILE A 481 0.86 12.48 11.81
C ILE A 481 2.36 12.56 11.53
N ALA A 482 3.07 13.50 12.18
CA ALA A 482 4.51 13.63 12.03
C ALA A 482 5.26 12.39 12.52
N GLU A 483 4.82 11.76 13.60
CA GLU A 483 5.36 10.50 14.11
C GLU A 483 5.20 9.36 13.10
N ILE A 484 4.00 9.20 12.55
CA ILE A 484 3.70 8.18 11.51
C ILE A 484 4.56 8.42 10.27
N GLN A 485 4.64 9.67 9.78
CA GLN A 485 5.49 10.03 8.65
C GLN A 485 6.97 9.74 8.94
N HIS A 486 7.45 10.10 10.13
CA HIS A 486 8.84 9.88 10.52
C HIS A 486 9.19 8.38 10.53
N ILE A 487 8.41 7.56 11.24
CA ILE A 487 8.61 6.10 11.32
C ILE A 487 8.59 5.48 9.92
N THR A 488 7.62 5.88 9.09
CA THR A 488 7.46 5.35 7.73
C THR A 488 8.70 5.60 6.86
N TYR A 489 9.23 6.83 6.85
CA TYR A 489 10.37 7.16 5.99
C TYR A 489 11.72 6.79 6.60
N LYS A 490 11.87 6.80 7.93
CA LYS A 490 13.14 6.54 8.60
C LYS A 490 13.38 5.09 8.97
N GLU A 491 12.34 4.38 9.38
CA GLU A 491 12.46 3.02 9.88
C GLU A 491 11.97 2.00 8.85
N TRP A 492 10.76 2.17 8.31
CA TRP A 492 10.12 1.17 7.47
C TRP A 492 10.60 1.15 6.00
N LEU A 493 10.59 2.29 5.29
CA LEU A 493 11.02 2.34 3.87
C LEU A 493 12.44 1.80 3.65
N PRO A 494 13.44 2.06 4.53
CA PRO A 494 14.77 1.45 4.38
C PRO A 494 14.81 -0.07 4.55
N ILE A 495 13.88 -0.65 5.32
CA ILE A 495 13.75 -2.13 5.42
C ILE A 495 13.19 -2.69 4.12
N LEU A 496 12.19 -2.01 3.54
CA LEU A 496 11.50 -2.43 2.33
C LEU A 496 12.36 -2.28 1.07
N LEU A 497 12.90 -1.08 0.84
CA LEU A 497 13.61 -0.71 -0.40
C LEU A 497 15.12 -1.00 -0.34
N GLY A 498 15.66 -1.26 0.85
CA GLY A 498 17.09 -1.41 1.12
C GLY A 498 17.73 -0.14 1.67
N ARG A 499 18.56 -0.28 2.71
CA ARG A 499 19.22 0.83 3.42
C ARG A 499 20.24 1.51 2.53
N ARG A 500 20.95 0.74 1.70
CA ARG A 500 21.93 1.29 0.75
C ARG A 500 21.24 2.15 -0.32
N TYR A 501 20.14 1.66 -0.87
CA TYR A 501 19.37 2.35 -1.89
C TYR A 501 18.76 3.66 -1.37
N THR A 502 18.04 3.59 -0.25
CA THR A 502 17.39 4.76 0.39
C THR A 502 18.36 5.86 0.81
N ARG A 503 19.57 5.51 1.27
CA ARG A 503 20.63 6.49 1.54
C ARG A 503 21.18 7.11 0.27
N ALA A 504 21.44 6.31 -0.76
CA ALA A 504 22.03 6.79 -2.02
C ALA A 504 21.14 7.80 -2.74
N ILE A 505 19.82 7.64 -2.67
CA ILE A 505 18.84 8.52 -3.32
C ILE A 505 18.39 9.70 -2.43
N GLY A 506 18.88 9.79 -1.18
CA GLY A 506 18.54 10.89 -0.28
C GLY A 506 17.08 10.95 0.18
N LEU A 507 16.35 9.81 0.15
CA LEU A 507 14.95 9.75 0.62
C LEU A 507 14.81 10.09 2.11
N VAL A 508 15.91 9.96 2.85
CA VAL A 508 16.00 10.11 4.30
C VAL A 508 16.88 11.33 4.62
N GLY A 509 16.29 12.42 5.12
CA GLY A 509 17.01 13.65 5.54
C GLY A 509 16.81 13.96 7.03
N ASN A 510 17.78 14.60 7.69
CA ASN A 510 17.77 14.87 9.15
C ASN A 510 17.41 16.32 9.49
N GLY A 511 16.81 17.06 8.56
CA GLY A 511 16.47 18.47 8.75
C GLY A 511 15.39 18.88 7.77
N TYR A 512 15.13 20.18 7.70
CA TYR A 512 14.07 20.67 6.84
C TYR A 512 14.29 20.32 5.37
N SER A 513 13.21 19.87 4.73
CA SER A 513 13.13 19.72 3.29
C SER A 513 12.59 20.99 2.65
N ARG A 514 13.16 21.36 1.50
CA ARG A 514 12.62 22.40 0.59
C ARG A 514 12.10 21.78 -0.71
N SER A 515 11.80 20.48 -0.70
CA SER A 515 11.40 19.71 -1.88
C SER A 515 9.92 19.80 -2.21
N TYR A 516 9.11 20.55 -1.45
CA TYR A 516 7.69 20.67 -1.75
C TYR A 516 7.46 21.29 -3.14
N SER A 517 6.59 20.67 -3.92
CA SER A 517 6.19 21.12 -5.25
C SER A 517 4.67 21.08 -5.38
N SER A 518 4.08 22.20 -5.78
CA SER A 518 2.65 22.33 -6.10
C SER A 518 2.32 21.91 -7.54
N ASP A 519 3.32 21.66 -8.39
CA ASP A 519 3.11 21.33 -9.80
C ASP A 519 2.71 19.87 -10.04
N ASP A 520 2.93 19.02 -9.03
CA ASP A 520 2.77 17.57 -9.15
C ASP A 520 1.60 17.05 -8.31
N GLU A 521 0.90 16.08 -8.89
CA GLU A 521 -0.27 15.45 -8.29
C GLU A 521 0.14 14.49 -7.15
N PRO A 522 -0.34 14.68 -5.91
CA PRO A 522 -0.10 13.79 -4.77
C PRO A 522 -0.81 12.44 -4.81
N ALA A 523 -1.84 12.27 -5.65
CA ALA A 523 -2.67 11.07 -5.65
C ALA A 523 -1.85 9.77 -5.72
N VAL A 524 -2.27 8.80 -4.90
CA VAL A 524 -1.77 7.43 -4.92
C VAL A 524 -2.02 6.81 -6.29
N SER A 525 -1.01 6.15 -6.85
CA SER A 525 -1.16 5.44 -8.11
C SER A 525 -1.94 4.15 -7.92
N ASN A 526 -2.78 3.85 -8.91
CA ASN A 526 -3.62 2.65 -8.95
C ASN A 526 -2.75 1.39 -8.86
N GLU A 527 -1.60 1.40 -9.54
CA GLU A 527 -0.59 0.36 -9.49
C GLU A 527 -0.04 0.07 -8.09
N VAL A 528 0.21 1.12 -7.30
CA VAL A 528 0.79 0.95 -5.98
C VAL A 528 -0.27 0.49 -4.99
N ALA A 529 -1.47 1.08 -5.04
CA ALA A 529 -2.59 0.68 -4.18
C ALA A 529 -3.05 -0.76 -4.41
N THR A 530 -3.11 -1.22 -5.67
CA THR A 530 -3.74 -2.51 -6.02
C THR A 530 -2.77 -3.63 -6.37
N ALA A 531 -1.48 -3.34 -6.54
CA ALA A 531 -0.46 -4.37 -6.77
C ALA A 531 0.76 -4.19 -5.86
N ALA A 532 1.45 -3.05 -5.92
CA ALA A 532 2.78 -2.95 -5.32
C ALA A 532 2.77 -3.02 -3.79
N LEU A 533 1.76 -2.46 -3.10
CA LEU A 533 1.59 -2.57 -1.64
C LEU A 533 0.93 -3.89 -1.20
N ARG A 534 0.37 -4.67 -2.13
CA ARG A 534 -0.27 -5.96 -1.82
C ARG A 534 0.74 -7.07 -1.52
N PHE A 535 2.04 -6.81 -1.67
CA PHE A 535 3.11 -7.71 -1.20
C PHE A 535 2.94 -8.07 0.29
N LEU A 536 2.30 -7.21 1.10
CA LEU A 536 2.03 -7.47 2.51
C LEU A 536 1.31 -8.82 2.74
N ASN A 537 0.48 -9.26 1.78
CA ASN A 537 -0.24 -10.55 1.88
C ASN A 537 0.73 -11.75 1.94
N SER A 538 1.94 -11.62 1.38
CA SER A 538 3.00 -12.63 1.48
C SER A 538 3.74 -12.64 2.82
N LEU A 539 3.57 -11.60 3.64
CA LEU A 539 4.30 -11.46 4.90
C LEU A 539 3.49 -11.95 6.13
N MET A 540 2.19 -12.20 5.94
CA MET A 540 1.24 -12.62 6.97
C MET A 540 1.64 -13.94 7.62
N GLN A 541 1.43 -14.06 8.93
CA GLN A 541 1.63 -15.30 9.69
C GLN A 541 0.28 -15.91 10.06
N GLY A 542 0.16 -17.24 9.97
CA GLY A 542 -1.08 -17.96 10.32
C GLY A 542 -1.23 -18.13 11.82
N GLU A 543 -0.12 -18.38 12.52
CA GLU A 543 -0.08 -18.46 13.97
C GLU A 543 0.58 -17.20 14.54
N LEU A 544 -0.15 -16.41 15.32
CA LEU A 544 0.31 -15.17 15.93
C LEU A 544 0.85 -15.45 17.34
N SER A 545 2.14 -15.21 17.55
CA SER A 545 2.79 -15.43 18.84
C SER A 545 2.49 -14.31 19.83
N LEU A 546 2.17 -14.67 21.08
CA LEU A 546 1.94 -13.75 22.20
C LEU A 546 3.05 -13.91 23.27
N PRO A 547 4.28 -13.45 22.99
CA PRO A 547 5.36 -13.54 23.96
C PRO A 547 5.16 -12.62 25.16
N ASP A 548 5.81 -12.96 26.28
CA ASP A 548 5.90 -12.10 27.45
C ASP A 548 7.05 -11.07 27.36
N ASN A 549 7.32 -10.37 28.46
CA ASN A 549 8.38 -9.36 28.52
C ASN A 549 9.80 -9.94 28.33
N LEU A 550 10.03 -11.22 28.67
CA LEU A 550 11.28 -11.93 28.42
C LEU A 550 11.38 -12.49 27.00
N ARG A 551 10.31 -12.31 26.21
CA ARG A 551 10.14 -12.88 24.86
C ARG A 551 9.98 -14.40 24.86
N GLU A 552 9.54 -14.97 25.98
CA GLU A 552 9.14 -16.37 26.05
C GLU A 552 7.72 -16.51 25.49
N GLN A 553 7.52 -17.48 24.59
CA GLN A 553 6.25 -17.71 23.91
C GLN A 553 5.30 -18.49 24.83
N ASN A 554 4.30 -17.79 25.36
CA ASN A 554 3.37 -18.38 26.34
C ASN A 554 2.01 -18.75 25.73
N LYS A 555 1.58 -18.06 24.67
CA LYS A 555 0.29 -18.25 24.00
C LYS A 555 0.39 -17.93 22.52
N THR A 556 -0.57 -18.42 21.74
CA THR A 556 -0.71 -18.12 20.31
C THR A 556 -2.18 -17.88 19.95
N LEU A 557 -2.42 -17.19 18.83
CA LEU A 557 -3.73 -17.06 18.19
C LEU A 557 -3.65 -17.55 16.75
N GLN A 558 -4.68 -18.25 16.28
CA GLN A 558 -4.76 -18.67 14.87
C GLN A 558 -5.49 -17.58 14.08
N LEU A 559 -4.84 -17.01 13.06
CA LEU A 559 -5.37 -15.90 12.27
C LEU A 559 -6.74 -16.24 11.65
N ALA A 560 -6.88 -17.43 11.05
CA ALA A 560 -8.12 -17.89 10.45
C ALA A 560 -9.34 -17.94 11.41
N ASP A 561 -9.12 -18.01 12.73
CA ASP A 561 -10.17 -17.99 13.75
C ASP A 561 -10.58 -16.57 14.17
N HIS A 562 -9.82 -15.55 13.77
CA HIS A 562 -9.95 -14.19 14.29
C HIS A 562 -10.23 -13.12 13.23
N PHE A 563 -10.49 -13.50 11.98
CA PHE A 563 -10.97 -12.55 10.98
C PHE A 563 -12.33 -11.96 11.37
N PHE A 564 -12.43 -10.62 11.39
CA PHE A 564 -13.62 -9.90 11.86
C PHE A 564 -13.98 -10.18 13.33
N ASN A 565 -12.99 -10.54 14.15
CA ASN A 565 -13.11 -10.70 15.59
C ASN A 565 -12.06 -9.86 16.35
N PRO A 566 -12.13 -8.53 16.25
CA PRO A 566 -11.05 -7.64 16.71
C PRO A 566 -10.99 -7.53 18.24
N ARG A 567 -12.09 -7.78 18.96
CA ARG A 567 -12.16 -7.63 20.43
C ARG A 567 -11.41 -8.71 21.21
N VAL A 568 -10.84 -9.71 20.54
CA VAL A 568 -9.92 -10.65 21.20
C VAL A 568 -8.78 -9.91 21.93
N ILE A 569 -8.39 -8.72 21.46
CA ILE A 569 -7.35 -7.88 22.09
C ILE A 569 -7.70 -7.40 23.50
N GLU A 570 -8.98 -7.42 23.90
CA GLU A 570 -9.43 -7.04 25.24
C GLU A 570 -9.17 -8.12 26.30
N SER A 571 -8.83 -9.33 25.83
CA SER A 571 -8.48 -10.45 26.69
C SER A 571 -7.13 -10.23 27.36
N GLU A 572 -6.96 -10.81 28.55
CA GLU A 572 -5.78 -10.61 29.37
C GLU A 572 -4.49 -10.94 28.59
N GLN A 573 -3.55 -10.00 28.59
CA GLN A 573 -2.23 -10.08 27.96
C GLN A 573 -2.24 -10.21 26.41
N VAL A 574 -3.39 -10.18 25.74
CA VAL A 574 -3.43 -10.31 24.27
C VAL A 574 -2.89 -9.07 23.57
N LEU A 575 -3.36 -7.86 23.91
CA LEU A 575 -2.85 -6.62 23.29
C LEU A 575 -1.31 -6.51 23.39
N ASP A 576 -0.77 -6.61 24.60
CA ASP A 576 0.68 -6.52 24.81
C ASP A 576 1.44 -7.70 24.21
N GLY A 577 0.85 -8.90 24.26
CA GLY A 577 1.38 -10.10 23.61
C GLY A 577 1.51 -9.89 22.11
N LEU A 578 0.50 -9.32 21.45
CA LEU A 578 0.52 -9.01 20.02
C LEU A 578 1.57 -7.94 19.71
N LEU A 579 1.67 -6.86 20.49
CA LEU A 579 2.69 -5.83 20.27
C LEU A 579 4.13 -6.38 20.41
N ARG A 580 4.37 -7.22 21.41
CA ARG A 580 5.67 -7.91 21.57
C ARG A 580 5.89 -8.95 20.47
N GLY A 581 4.84 -9.64 20.04
CA GLY A 581 4.81 -10.58 18.93
C GLY A 581 5.20 -9.90 17.61
N LEU A 582 4.59 -8.77 17.29
CA LEU A 582 4.93 -7.94 16.14
C LEU A 582 6.42 -7.58 16.12
N ALA A 583 7.00 -7.26 17.27
CA ALA A 583 8.41 -6.92 17.38
C ALA A 583 9.35 -8.15 17.42
N THR A 584 8.87 -9.38 17.58
CA THR A 584 9.76 -10.53 17.88
C THR A 584 9.58 -11.69 16.90
N GLN A 585 8.34 -12.02 16.56
CA GLN A 585 8.02 -13.01 15.56
C GLN A 585 8.46 -12.50 14.19
N THR A 586 9.06 -13.37 13.36
CA THR A 586 9.38 -13.03 11.97
C THR A 586 8.14 -13.04 11.10
N SER A 587 8.10 -12.18 10.09
CA SER A 587 7.11 -12.30 9.02
C SER A 587 7.36 -13.57 8.20
N GLN A 588 6.39 -13.95 7.37
CA GLN A 588 6.69 -14.81 6.22
C GLN A 588 7.64 -14.10 5.25
N LYS A 589 8.31 -14.88 4.41
CA LYS A 589 9.23 -14.38 3.40
C LYS A 589 8.44 -13.72 2.26
N MET A 590 8.96 -12.60 1.74
CA MET A 590 8.41 -11.97 0.54
C MET A 590 8.68 -12.85 -0.68
N ASP A 591 7.66 -13.58 -1.12
CA ASP A 591 7.56 -14.21 -2.43
C ASP A 591 6.09 -14.53 -2.77
N ILE A 592 5.84 -15.28 -3.85
CA ILE A 592 4.49 -15.65 -4.28
C ILE A 592 3.91 -16.87 -3.53
N SER A 593 4.63 -17.44 -2.57
CA SER A 593 4.13 -18.49 -1.69
C SER A 593 3.37 -17.83 -0.55
N LEU A 594 2.11 -18.19 -0.39
CA LEU A 594 1.27 -17.67 0.68
C LEU A 594 0.76 -18.82 1.54
N ILE A 595 0.58 -18.51 2.82
CA ILE A 595 -0.01 -19.44 3.79
C ILE A 595 -1.50 -19.70 3.48
N PRO A 596 -2.04 -20.87 3.87
CA PRO A 596 -3.45 -21.21 3.67
C PRO A 596 -4.44 -20.18 4.21
N ASP A 597 -4.09 -19.50 5.31
CA ASP A 597 -4.86 -18.41 5.91
C ASP A 597 -5.15 -17.26 4.92
N MET A 598 -4.27 -17.07 3.93
CA MET A 598 -4.42 -16.06 2.89
C MET A 598 -4.91 -16.61 1.55
N THR A 599 -4.82 -17.92 1.28
CA THR A 599 -5.19 -18.51 -0.03
C THR A 599 -6.44 -19.38 -0.04
N SER A 600 -6.86 -19.91 1.11
CA SER A 600 -8.01 -20.81 1.21
C SER A 600 -8.83 -20.65 2.49
N LYS A 601 -8.35 -19.86 3.46
CA LYS A 601 -9.08 -19.57 4.70
C LYS A 601 -9.27 -18.06 4.93
N LEU A 602 -9.07 -17.24 3.90
CA LEU A 602 -9.24 -15.80 4.05
C LEU A 602 -10.69 -15.50 4.44
N TYR A 603 -10.86 -14.78 5.55
CA TYR A 603 -12.15 -14.40 6.11
C TYR A 603 -13.06 -15.56 6.54
N THR A 604 -12.49 -16.72 6.88
CA THR A 604 -13.27 -17.77 7.53
C THR A 604 -13.87 -17.30 8.85
N SER A 605 -14.96 -17.94 9.28
CA SER A 605 -15.56 -17.73 10.60
C SER A 605 -15.02 -18.72 11.63
N ASN A 606 -14.43 -19.82 11.17
CA ASN A 606 -13.73 -20.86 11.90
C ASN A 606 -12.59 -21.36 11.01
N GLY A 607 -11.41 -21.62 11.57
CA GLY A 607 -10.21 -22.04 10.83
C GLY A 607 -10.30 -23.38 10.09
N ASN A 608 -11.40 -24.12 10.23
CA ASN A 608 -11.72 -25.31 9.45
C ASN A 608 -12.61 -25.04 8.23
N ASP A 609 -13.19 -23.85 8.11
CA ASP A 609 -14.08 -23.49 7.00
C ASP A 609 -13.28 -23.15 5.74
N LEU A 610 -13.94 -23.25 4.59
CA LEU A 610 -13.38 -22.79 3.32
C LEU A 610 -13.61 -21.27 3.18
N GLY A 611 -12.52 -20.52 3.03
CA GLY A 611 -12.50 -19.08 2.84
C GLY A 611 -12.20 -18.65 1.41
N LEU A 612 -11.83 -17.39 1.24
CA LEU A 612 -11.40 -16.82 -0.05
C LEU A 612 -9.88 -16.96 -0.26
N ASP A 613 -9.42 -16.49 -1.42
CA ASP A 613 -8.03 -16.46 -1.82
C ASP A 613 -7.60 -15.02 -2.14
N ALA A 614 -6.72 -14.45 -1.30
CA ALA A 614 -6.25 -13.07 -1.42
C ALA A 614 -5.57 -12.79 -2.77
N ILE A 615 -4.76 -13.73 -3.28
CA ILE A 615 -4.03 -13.54 -4.54
C ILE A 615 -4.99 -13.62 -5.73
N SER A 616 -5.96 -14.54 -5.69
CA SER A 616 -7.01 -14.59 -6.71
C SER A 616 -7.78 -13.27 -6.75
N LEU A 617 -8.14 -12.72 -5.59
CA LEU A 617 -8.82 -11.43 -5.48
C LEU A 617 -7.97 -10.27 -5.99
N ASP A 618 -6.67 -10.23 -5.65
CA ASP A 618 -5.77 -9.14 -6.08
C ASP A 618 -5.47 -9.18 -7.59
N ILE A 619 -5.36 -10.38 -8.18
CA ILE A 619 -5.22 -10.55 -9.63
C ILE A 619 -6.49 -10.06 -10.34
N GLU A 620 -7.68 -10.44 -9.86
CA GLU A 620 -8.93 -9.98 -10.46
C GLU A 620 -9.10 -8.45 -10.27
N ARG A 621 -8.74 -7.92 -9.10
CA ARG A 621 -8.70 -6.46 -8.84
C ARG A 621 -7.78 -5.74 -9.81
N SER A 622 -6.58 -6.27 -10.06
CA SER A 622 -5.64 -5.71 -11.04
C SER A 622 -6.24 -5.66 -12.45
N ARG A 623 -7.02 -6.68 -12.84
CA ARG A 623 -7.69 -6.76 -14.16
C ARG A 623 -8.90 -5.83 -14.23
N ASP A 624 -9.68 -5.72 -13.17
CA ASP A 624 -10.81 -4.79 -13.01
C ASP A 624 -10.37 -3.33 -13.00
N HIS A 625 -9.15 -3.05 -12.51
CA HIS A 625 -8.55 -1.73 -12.54
C HIS A 625 -7.84 -1.42 -13.87
N GLY A 626 -7.89 -2.35 -14.82
CA GLY A 626 -7.29 -2.18 -16.14
C GLY A 626 -5.77 -2.00 -16.08
N LEU A 627 -5.08 -2.57 -15.09
CA LEU A 627 -3.62 -2.49 -15.03
C LEU A 627 -3.01 -3.27 -16.21
N PRO A 628 -2.09 -2.67 -16.99
CA PRO A 628 -1.22 -3.39 -17.91
C PRO A 628 -0.51 -4.60 -17.30
N GLY A 629 -0.03 -5.51 -18.15
CA GLY A 629 0.80 -6.62 -17.71
C GLY A 629 2.13 -6.17 -17.12
N TYR A 630 2.71 -6.98 -16.24
CA TYR A 630 3.98 -6.79 -15.55
C TYR A 630 5.12 -6.30 -16.45
N ASN A 631 5.24 -6.85 -17.66
CA ASN A 631 6.32 -6.52 -18.59
C ASN A 631 6.32 -5.04 -19.04
N TYR A 632 5.16 -4.37 -19.02
CA TYR A 632 5.07 -2.93 -19.30
C TYR A 632 5.69 -2.10 -18.16
N TYR A 633 5.50 -2.54 -16.91
CA TYR A 633 6.06 -1.89 -15.73
C TYR A 633 7.54 -2.17 -15.55
N ARG A 634 8.01 -3.38 -15.89
CA ARG A 634 9.45 -3.67 -16.01
C ARG A 634 10.13 -2.63 -16.90
N ARG A 635 9.58 -2.40 -18.09
CA ARG A 635 10.10 -1.40 -19.03
C ARG A 635 10.03 0.02 -18.48
N TYR A 636 8.92 0.39 -17.84
CA TYR A 636 8.79 1.69 -17.17
C TYR A 636 9.90 1.90 -16.13
N CYS A 637 10.21 0.88 -15.35
CA CYS A 637 11.25 0.87 -14.33
C CYS A 637 12.68 0.68 -14.88
N GLY A 638 12.87 0.80 -16.19
CA GLY A 638 14.18 0.74 -16.84
C GLY A 638 14.75 -0.66 -17.02
N LEU A 639 13.98 -1.72 -16.73
CA LEU A 639 14.38 -3.10 -17.01
C LEU A 639 14.13 -3.45 -18.48
N PRO A 640 14.90 -4.37 -19.07
CA PRO A 640 14.64 -4.88 -20.41
C PRO A 640 13.23 -5.49 -20.52
N ALA A 641 12.53 -5.16 -21.60
CA ALA A 641 11.24 -5.77 -21.91
C ALA A 641 11.44 -7.22 -22.37
N ALA A 642 10.77 -8.15 -21.69
CA ALA A 642 10.81 -9.57 -22.02
C ALA A 642 10.07 -9.86 -23.34
N ARG A 643 10.68 -10.64 -24.23
CA ARG A 643 10.04 -11.18 -25.45
C ARG A 643 9.67 -12.64 -25.25
N THR A 644 10.44 -13.35 -24.44
CA THR A 644 10.23 -14.74 -24.05
C THR A 644 10.22 -14.85 -22.53
N PHE A 645 9.75 -15.97 -21.98
CA PHE A 645 9.78 -16.19 -20.54
C PHE A 645 11.22 -16.30 -19.99
N ASP A 646 12.20 -16.72 -20.79
CA ASP A 646 13.59 -16.81 -20.34
C ASP A 646 14.20 -15.44 -20.04
N ASP A 647 13.68 -14.37 -20.65
CA ASP A 647 14.11 -13.00 -20.36
C ASP A 647 13.76 -12.56 -18.91
N PHE A 648 12.92 -13.32 -18.20
CA PHE A 648 12.64 -13.09 -16.77
C PHE A 648 13.69 -13.71 -15.83
N LEU A 649 14.62 -14.52 -16.33
CA LEU A 649 15.66 -15.17 -15.50
C LEU A 649 16.65 -14.19 -14.86
N ASP A 650 16.61 -12.92 -15.26
CA ASP A 650 17.42 -11.85 -14.67
C ASP A 650 17.06 -11.56 -13.20
N TYR A 651 15.77 -11.62 -12.86
CA TYR A 651 15.27 -11.35 -11.51
C TYR A 651 14.30 -12.39 -10.97
N ILE A 652 13.71 -13.25 -11.81
CA ILE A 652 12.76 -14.29 -11.38
C ILE A 652 13.48 -15.66 -11.31
N PRO A 653 13.33 -16.44 -10.23
CA PRO A 653 13.93 -17.77 -10.13
C PRO A 653 13.48 -18.71 -11.27
N ALA A 654 14.38 -19.59 -11.74
CA ALA A 654 14.11 -20.48 -12.87
C ALA A 654 12.87 -21.38 -12.68
N GLU A 655 12.64 -21.89 -11.47
CA GLU A 655 11.43 -22.64 -11.13
C GLU A 655 10.16 -21.81 -11.37
N MET A 656 10.16 -20.56 -10.93
CA MET A 656 9.02 -19.66 -11.11
C MET A 656 8.84 -19.26 -12.57
N VAL A 657 9.91 -19.04 -13.33
CA VAL A 657 9.84 -18.82 -14.78
C VAL A 657 9.18 -20.02 -15.50
N MET A 658 9.49 -21.25 -15.09
CA MET A 658 8.84 -22.45 -15.63
C MET A 658 7.34 -22.47 -15.32
N LYS A 659 6.94 -22.18 -14.08
CA LYS A 659 5.52 -22.10 -13.69
C LYS A 659 4.79 -20.99 -14.47
N LEU A 660 5.39 -19.81 -14.62
CA LEU A 660 4.83 -18.71 -15.42
C LEU A 660 4.64 -19.11 -16.89
N ARG A 661 5.61 -19.80 -17.48
CA ARG A 661 5.54 -20.30 -18.85
C ARG A 661 4.40 -21.30 -19.05
N THR A 662 4.13 -22.15 -18.07
CA THR A 662 3.02 -23.12 -18.15
C THR A 662 1.65 -22.46 -17.95
N THR A 663 1.59 -21.39 -17.17
CA THR A 663 0.33 -20.73 -16.77
C THR A 663 -0.11 -19.63 -17.74
N TYR A 664 0.83 -18.84 -18.25
CA TYR A 664 0.55 -17.71 -19.16
C TYR A 664 1.01 -18.01 -20.59
N SER A 665 0.27 -17.48 -21.58
CA SER A 665 0.60 -17.70 -23.00
C SER A 665 1.74 -16.81 -23.51
N HIS A 666 2.01 -15.68 -22.86
CA HIS A 666 3.04 -14.72 -23.28
C HIS A 666 3.52 -13.86 -22.09
N PRO A 667 4.78 -13.38 -22.05
CA PRO A 667 5.30 -12.54 -20.96
C PRO A 667 4.48 -11.27 -20.66
N ASN A 668 3.88 -10.66 -21.68
CA ASN A 668 2.98 -9.50 -21.53
C ASN A 668 1.66 -9.82 -20.82
N ASP A 669 1.30 -11.09 -20.67
CA ASP A 669 0.03 -11.52 -20.07
C ASP A 669 0.14 -11.66 -18.56
N VAL A 670 1.36 -11.73 -18.01
CA VAL A 670 1.62 -11.84 -16.58
C VAL A 670 1.09 -10.60 -15.87
N ASP A 671 0.20 -10.79 -14.90
CA ASP A 671 -0.40 -9.71 -14.13
C ASP A 671 0.68 -9.00 -13.28
N LEU A 672 0.56 -7.67 -13.06
CA LEU A 672 1.59 -6.89 -12.36
C LEU A 672 1.92 -7.47 -10.98
N ILE A 673 0.89 -7.82 -10.19
CA ILE A 673 1.10 -8.38 -8.86
C ILE A 673 1.88 -9.70 -8.90
N VAL A 674 1.54 -10.58 -9.84
CA VAL A 674 2.21 -11.89 -10.02
C VAL A 674 3.68 -11.70 -10.37
N GLY A 675 3.96 -10.84 -11.35
CA GLY A 675 5.33 -10.59 -11.78
C GLY A 675 6.18 -9.90 -10.70
N GLY A 676 5.62 -8.92 -10.00
CA GLY A 676 6.31 -8.20 -8.94
C GLY A 676 6.62 -9.07 -7.70
N MET A 677 5.71 -9.94 -7.30
CA MET A 677 5.94 -10.91 -6.20
C MET A 677 6.89 -12.06 -6.58
N ALA A 678 7.01 -12.36 -7.86
CA ALA A 678 7.91 -13.39 -8.37
C ALA A 678 9.39 -12.95 -8.46
N GLU A 679 9.66 -11.64 -8.37
CA GLU A 679 11.02 -11.11 -8.40
C GLU A 679 11.78 -11.45 -7.11
N ARG A 680 13.07 -11.75 -7.25
CA ARG A 680 13.99 -11.83 -6.12
C ARG A 680 14.16 -10.45 -5.48
N PRO A 681 14.33 -10.37 -4.15
CA PRO A 681 14.62 -9.12 -3.47
C PRO A 681 15.84 -8.41 -4.07
N ALA A 682 15.74 -7.09 -4.21
CA ALA A 682 16.83 -6.27 -4.73
C ALA A 682 17.78 -5.85 -3.60
N ASP A 683 19.07 -6.16 -3.76
CA ASP A 683 20.14 -5.78 -2.82
C ASP A 683 19.83 -6.20 -1.36
N ASP A 684 19.81 -5.24 -0.43
CA ASP A 684 19.47 -5.43 0.99
C ASP A 684 17.99 -5.16 1.32
N GLY A 685 17.15 -4.95 0.30
CA GLY A 685 15.71 -4.75 0.44
C GLY A 685 14.90 -6.03 0.58
N MET A 686 13.57 -5.89 0.63
CA MET A 686 12.62 -7.00 0.62
C MET A 686 11.96 -7.21 -0.73
N VAL A 687 11.76 -6.14 -1.50
CA VAL A 687 11.04 -6.18 -2.79
C VAL A 687 11.99 -6.26 -3.98
N GLY A 688 11.49 -6.87 -5.06
CA GLY A 688 12.19 -6.88 -6.35
C GLY A 688 12.27 -5.50 -7.01
N PRO A 689 13.08 -5.36 -8.07
CA PRO A 689 13.33 -4.07 -8.73
C PRO A 689 12.07 -3.35 -9.23
N THR A 690 11.05 -4.05 -9.72
CA THR A 690 9.84 -3.41 -10.25
C THR A 690 8.99 -2.82 -9.12
N PHE A 691 8.71 -3.60 -8.06
CA PHE A 691 8.01 -3.08 -6.89
C PHE A 691 8.84 -2.02 -6.15
N ARG A 692 10.16 -2.17 -6.04
CA ARG A 692 11.05 -1.13 -5.49
C ARG A 692 10.90 0.19 -6.23
N CYS A 693 10.87 0.16 -7.56
CA CYS A 693 10.67 1.32 -8.42
C CYS A 693 9.31 2.00 -8.19
N LEU A 694 8.21 1.24 -8.21
CA LEU A 694 6.85 1.79 -8.03
C LEU A 694 6.64 2.34 -6.62
N ILE A 695 7.09 1.62 -5.59
CA ILE A 695 6.98 2.07 -4.19
C ILE A 695 7.86 3.31 -3.97
N TYR A 696 9.08 3.33 -4.49
CA TYR A 696 9.93 4.53 -4.40
C TYR A 696 9.28 5.74 -5.09
N GLU A 697 8.75 5.57 -6.29
CA GLU A 697 8.05 6.64 -7.02
C GLU A 697 6.91 7.22 -6.16
N GLN A 698 6.05 6.35 -5.62
CA GLN A 698 4.92 6.79 -4.80
C GLN A 698 5.35 7.53 -3.54
N PHE A 699 6.24 6.96 -2.72
CA PHE A 699 6.62 7.58 -1.45
C PHE A 699 7.51 8.82 -1.66
N SER A 700 8.37 8.82 -2.68
CA SER A 700 9.09 10.04 -3.03
C SER A 700 8.14 11.15 -3.48
N ARG A 701 7.06 10.81 -4.22
CA ARG A 701 6.02 11.76 -4.64
C ARG A 701 5.17 12.23 -3.47
N SER A 702 4.63 11.32 -2.66
CA SER A 702 3.80 11.67 -1.49
C SER A 702 4.52 12.63 -0.53
N ARG A 703 5.82 12.47 -0.27
CA ARG A 703 6.58 13.42 0.56
C ARG A 703 6.73 14.79 -0.09
N ARG A 704 7.05 14.86 -1.38
CA ARG A 704 7.33 16.12 -2.09
C ARG A 704 6.09 16.89 -2.51
N THR A 705 4.91 16.26 -2.57
CA THR A 705 3.65 16.91 -2.93
C THR A 705 2.74 17.16 -1.74
N ASP A 706 3.20 16.85 -0.53
CA ASP A 706 2.47 17.13 0.70
C ASP A 706 2.95 18.45 1.32
N ARG A 707 2.14 19.50 1.19
CA ARG A 707 2.41 20.85 1.72
C ARG A 707 2.70 20.84 3.22
N PHE A 708 2.09 19.90 3.94
CA PHE A 708 2.14 19.81 5.40
C PHE A 708 3.08 18.69 5.89
N PHE A 709 3.87 18.06 5.01
CA PHE A 709 4.80 16.99 5.41
C PHE A 709 5.70 17.49 6.54
N TYR A 710 5.94 16.65 7.55
CA TYR A 710 6.41 17.13 8.86
C TYR A 710 7.73 17.92 8.80
N ASP A 711 8.64 17.54 7.91
CA ASP A 711 9.92 18.21 7.73
C ASP A 711 9.92 19.32 6.66
N SER A 712 8.78 19.64 6.05
CA SER A 712 8.70 20.68 5.03
C SER A 712 8.98 22.07 5.62
N ALA A 713 9.96 22.78 5.06
CA ALA A 713 10.21 24.20 5.37
C ALA A 713 9.15 25.13 4.77
N LEU A 714 8.40 24.65 3.78
CA LEU A 714 7.47 25.44 2.98
C LEU A 714 6.01 25.30 3.44
N GLN A 715 5.77 24.51 4.49
CA GLN A 715 4.47 24.49 5.14
C GLN A 715 4.16 25.87 5.75
N PRO A 716 2.89 26.32 5.81
CA PRO A 716 2.57 27.69 6.27
C PRO A 716 3.05 27.99 7.69
N HIS A 717 3.02 26.97 8.55
CA HIS A 717 3.46 27.05 9.94
C HIS A 717 4.42 25.90 10.23
N PRO A 718 5.72 25.99 9.89
CA PRO A 718 6.65 24.89 10.14
C PRO A 718 6.79 24.54 11.62
N PHE A 719 7.01 23.26 11.92
CA PHE A 719 7.48 22.90 13.26
C PHE A 719 8.76 23.68 13.54
N THR A 720 8.95 24.19 14.77
CA THR A 720 10.20 24.89 15.14
C THR A 720 11.38 23.92 15.12
N PRO A 721 12.63 24.40 15.07
CA PRO A 721 13.80 23.53 15.11
C PRO A 721 13.82 22.60 16.33
N GLU A 722 13.35 23.07 17.49
CA GLU A 722 13.24 22.28 18.72
C GLU A 722 12.19 21.17 18.56
N GLN A 723 11.00 21.52 18.04
CA GLN A 723 9.94 20.55 17.78
C GLN A 723 10.38 19.48 16.77
N LEU A 724 11.03 19.88 15.68
CA LEU A 724 11.52 18.96 14.66
C LEU A 724 12.62 18.03 15.21
N THR A 725 13.47 18.55 16.11
CA THR A 725 14.49 17.73 16.79
C THR A 725 13.83 16.64 17.64
N GLN A 726 12.73 16.95 18.33
CA GLN A 726 11.98 15.95 19.11
C GLN A 726 11.29 14.92 18.21
N LEU A 727 10.73 15.34 17.08
CA LEU A 727 10.13 14.43 16.10
C LEU A 727 11.16 13.48 15.47
N HIS A 728 12.44 13.87 15.40
CA HIS A 728 13.51 12.98 14.92
C HIS A 728 13.90 11.86 15.89
N ASN A 729 13.42 11.91 17.13
CA ASN A 729 13.66 10.88 18.14
C ASN A 729 12.60 9.77 18.13
N VAL A 730 11.50 9.97 17.39
CA VAL A 730 10.37 9.05 17.34
C VAL A 730 10.83 7.69 16.79
N THR A 731 10.41 6.63 17.46
CA THR A 731 10.56 5.25 16.98
C THR A 731 9.26 4.49 17.24
N LEU A 732 8.93 3.49 16.42
CA LEU A 732 7.78 2.64 16.70
C LEU A 732 7.95 1.87 18.03
N ALA A 733 9.20 1.60 18.44
CA ALA A 733 9.51 1.04 19.76
C ALA A 733 9.01 1.93 20.90
N ARG A 734 9.24 3.25 20.82
CA ARG A 734 8.78 4.22 21.81
C ARG A 734 7.25 4.25 21.88
N ILE A 735 6.58 4.26 20.72
CA ILE A 735 5.12 4.23 20.64
C ILE A 735 4.55 3.00 21.34
N PHE A 736 5.16 1.82 21.17
CA PHE A 736 4.73 0.60 21.89
C PHE A 736 4.99 0.70 23.40
N CYS A 737 6.14 1.22 23.82
CA CYS A 737 6.45 1.39 25.24
C CYS A 737 5.51 2.39 25.95
N ASP A 738 5.11 3.48 25.30
CA ASP A 738 4.23 4.51 25.89
C ASP A 738 2.76 4.10 25.94
N ASN A 739 2.32 3.26 25.01
CA ASN A 739 0.90 2.98 24.79
C ASN A 739 0.50 1.51 25.02
N GLY A 740 1.44 0.62 25.29
CA GLY A 740 1.16 -0.74 25.78
C GLY A 740 0.66 -0.72 27.24
N ASN A 741 -0.04 -1.77 27.68
CA ASN A 741 -0.54 -1.86 29.05
C ASN A 741 0.58 -2.11 30.07
N SER A 742 1.58 -2.94 29.71
CA SER A 742 2.64 -3.45 30.60
C SER A 742 3.91 -3.85 29.83
N ILE A 743 4.25 -3.08 28.78
CA ILE A 743 5.48 -3.25 28.01
C ILE A 743 6.63 -2.54 28.74
N THR A 744 7.61 -3.31 29.24
CA THR A 744 8.76 -2.77 29.97
C THR A 744 10.06 -2.86 29.18
N HIS A 745 10.13 -3.72 28.18
CA HIS A 745 11.31 -3.94 27.35
C HIS A 745 10.96 -3.99 25.87
N MET A 746 11.76 -3.30 25.07
CA MET A 746 11.66 -3.30 23.61
C MET A 746 13.05 -3.13 23.00
N GLN A 747 13.25 -3.59 21.78
CA GLN A 747 14.43 -3.23 21.00
C GLN A 747 14.20 -1.93 20.24
N ARG A 748 15.28 -1.23 19.89
CA ARG A 748 15.20 0.10 19.26
C ARG A 748 14.46 0.08 17.92
N ASN A 749 14.75 -0.89 17.06
CA ASN A 749 14.08 -1.04 15.77
C ASN A 749 13.20 -2.30 15.79
N VAL A 750 11.89 -2.10 15.91
CA VAL A 750 10.92 -3.20 16.01
C VAL A 750 10.74 -3.98 14.72
N PHE A 751 11.18 -3.46 13.58
CA PHE A 751 11.12 -4.14 12.27
C PHE A 751 12.17 -5.24 12.12
N LEU A 752 13.12 -5.31 13.05
CA LEU A 752 14.17 -6.32 13.11
C LEU A 752 14.09 -7.09 14.43
N LYS A 753 14.37 -8.39 14.36
CA LYS A 753 14.43 -9.24 15.54
C LYS A 753 15.47 -8.70 16.55
N PRO A 754 15.28 -8.96 17.85
CA PRO A 754 16.33 -8.74 18.83
C PRO A 754 17.61 -9.48 18.42
N GLN A 755 18.70 -8.74 18.26
CA GLN A 755 20.02 -9.26 17.86
C GLN A 755 21.12 -8.29 18.32
N ALA A 756 22.39 -8.65 18.10
CA ALA A 756 23.50 -7.75 18.40
C ALA A 756 23.34 -6.39 17.68
N GLY A 757 23.39 -5.29 18.42
CA GLY A 757 23.13 -3.93 17.95
C GLY A 757 21.65 -3.53 17.89
N ASN A 758 20.74 -4.42 18.26
CA ASN A 758 19.30 -4.18 18.39
C ASN A 758 18.75 -5.01 19.57
N GLU A 759 19.45 -5.01 20.70
CA GLU A 759 19.05 -5.80 21.86
C GLU A 759 17.79 -5.23 22.52
N LEU A 760 17.12 -6.04 23.33
CA LEU A 760 16.07 -5.56 24.23
C LEU A 760 16.67 -4.60 25.26
N ARG A 761 16.04 -3.45 25.41
CA ARG A 761 16.39 -2.41 26.38
C ARG A 761 15.15 -2.04 27.18
N HIS A 762 15.37 -1.56 28.40
CA HIS A 762 14.26 -1.12 29.24
C HIS A 762 13.61 0.11 28.59
N CYS A 763 12.28 0.22 28.62
CA CYS A 763 11.56 1.36 28.06
C CYS A 763 11.89 2.69 28.75
N THR A 764 12.57 2.67 29.90
CA THR A 764 13.07 3.89 30.58
C THR A 764 14.55 4.19 30.29
N ASP A 765 15.21 3.38 29.46
CA ASP A 765 16.52 3.70 28.91
C ASP A 765 16.32 4.65 27.72
N PHE A 766 16.24 5.95 28.03
CA PHE A 766 15.96 6.99 27.04
C PHE A 766 17.12 7.25 26.06
N GLU A 767 18.32 6.72 26.32
CA GLU A 767 19.41 6.73 25.34
C GLU A 767 19.18 5.66 24.26
N ALA A 768 18.68 4.49 24.66
CA ALA A 768 18.37 3.40 23.74
C ALA A 768 17.03 3.57 23.02
N ILE A 769 15.98 4.01 23.73
CA ILE A 769 14.62 4.21 23.24
C ILE A 769 14.19 5.64 23.58
N PRO A 770 14.58 6.62 22.74
CA PRO A 770 14.30 8.03 22.99
C PRO A 770 12.81 8.34 23.13
N SER A 771 12.47 9.26 24.02
CA SER A 771 11.13 9.84 24.13
C SER A 771 11.01 11.16 23.39
N VAL A 772 9.80 11.48 22.95
CA VAL A 772 9.47 12.80 22.38
C VAL A 772 9.19 13.76 23.54
N ASP A 773 10.03 14.78 23.73
CA ASP A 773 9.80 15.81 24.74
C ASP A 773 8.79 16.86 24.22
N LEU A 774 7.54 16.76 24.68
CA LEU A 774 6.47 17.67 24.29
C LEU A 774 6.62 19.09 24.88
N PHE A 775 7.59 19.33 25.77
CA PHE A 775 7.89 20.68 26.27
C PHE A 775 8.27 21.66 25.15
N ALA A 776 8.75 21.17 24.00
CA ALA A 776 9.00 22.01 22.83
C ALA A 776 7.74 22.74 22.30
N TRP A 777 6.54 22.25 22.63
CA TRP A 777 5.23 22.84 22.33
C TRP A 777 4.65 23.72 23.44
N ALA A 778 5.36 23.90 24.57
CA ALA A 778 4.91 24.78 25.64
C ALA A 778 5.05 26.26 25.23
N GLU A 779 3.94 27.02 25.25
CA GLU A 779 3.93 28.46 24.97
C GLU A 779 4.30 29.27 26.22
N ARG A 780 3.73 28.92 27.38
CA ARG A 780 3.97 29.65 28.65
C ARG A 780 5.40 29.50 29.18
N ALA A 781 6.03 28.34 29.00
CA ALA A 781 7.36 28.11 29.54
C ALA A 781 8.47 28.86 28.78
N LYS A 782 8.19 29.34 27.56
CA LYS A 782 9.08 30.22 26.78
C LYS A 782 8.89 31.71 27.14
N ALA A 783 7.83 32.09 27.86
CA ALA A 783 7.62 33.46 28.32
C ALA A 783 8.43 33.82 29.60
N TYR A 784 9.07 32.82 30.23
CA TYR A 784 9.89 32.97 31.46
C TYR A 784 11.39 32.67 31.24
N ARG A 785 11.83 32.49 29.99
CA ARG A 785 13.24 32.53 29.58
C ARG A 785 13.47 33.83 28.80
#